data_AF-A0A5N6UXQ9-F1
#
_entry.id   AF-A0A5N6UXQ9-F1
#
_cell.length_a   1.000
_cell.length_b   1.000
_cell.length_c   1.000
_cell.angle_alpha   90.00
_cell.angle_beta   90.00
_cell.angle_gamma   90.00
#
_symmetry.space_group_name_H-M   'P 1'
#
loop_
_entity.id
_entity.type
_entity.pdbx_description
1 polymer ?
#
loop_
_entity_poly.entity_id
_entity_poly.type
_entity_poly.pdbx_seq_one_letter_code
_entity_poly.pdbx_strand_id
1 'polypeptide(L)'
;MGFFGKKDPSGDEIKEAPIMSDPEKQQPVHHDDAQTALPQIPAAVVNIDPAVEARMLRKLDLRVPTLMGFLYLLSLLDRSNIGNAKIAGMEDDLNLTGNRYSWLLTIFYISYVVFEFGAFMWKVMPPHQWAAITVLSWGIVATCQAAVQNWEGLMALRFLLGMSEAAFGPGTPYLLSFFYRRHELGFRCGLFVSAAPLANTFAGALAYGITSGHSKLANWRLLFLVEGSPSLLAAILAWRFLPDSPSKARFLTEEEKETARARSLQQSGERERSTKINWKELAETLTDAKAWLTALMYFSCNVSFSSLPVFLPTILKDMGFTSINAQGLTAPPYFASFLVTIATTWIADRLQQRGLMLAILSLIGAVGYVLLAVCTSVGARYAGVFLAAIGVFPCIANILPWALNNQGSDSRRGMGIVILNIIGQCGPFLGTNVFPESDRPRYIRGQSICAAFMFFTMILALTLRTLLVWENRRLDKQYGTQVEREARGWNKGENVAEENYGAGFRNGIRFSITDIPPHTARTMPTVYQDRAGISLYDAQFSGGSRGPIPQNIIDQVVDRLVRFQITCDDFGVPAQNIYVLATEATRTAPNSAEFRARIKDRTGWEVRLLSKEDEGRIGALGIASSTSSVAGLAMDLGGGSTQITWVVEKDGVVTTSPRGSFSFPYGAAALTKRLEGAKAEGKKAEKTLKQEMIENFQEAYRALEVPEFLLETAKSLGRFDLYLCGGGFRGWGYVLMKQHKVDPYPIPIINGFRVSRGDFHDTVSVLDSVSDSDEKIFGVSKRRASQIPAVAVLVNVIMDALPDITHIQFCQGGVREGFLFDLMPQEIRAQDPLLAASLLYAPPSNAAIRELLTAALPSTSSPIDSRHAPVSFAPQLLGALTNLLFAHSQVPRESRSAVALHSTTTGILASVNTLSHVERALIALTLCERWAGDLAPTDEIFHRQLSRCVSKQEAWWCQYLGRVAALIGDVHPSGRVSNMHWRIQLETGWESIVKKKDECDMLRLKVKCNDVAVAAFSLDSLRERAEKVEKVGKKKNWIKDYGVRVGVTIC
;
A
#
# COMPACT_ATOMS: atom_id res chain seq x y z
N MET A 1 11.39 -43.68 49.96
CA MET A 1 10.18 -44.44 50.36
C MET A 1 9.29 -44.49 49.12
N GLY A 2 9.05 -45.59 48.41
CA GLY A 2 8.98 -47.00 48.80
C GLY A 2 7.54 -47.47 48.65
N PHE A 3 7.28 -48.30 47.63
CA PHE A 3 6.43 -49.50 47.66
C PHE A 3 5.02 -49.60 47.03
N PHE A 4 4.93 -50.63 46.17
CA PHE A 4 3.85 -51.59 45.83
C PHE A 4 2.54 -51.10 45.17
N GLY A 5 1.89 -51.81 44.24
CA GLY A 5 2.09 -53.17 43.72
C GLY A 5 0.93 -53.55 42.76
N LYS A 6 1.20 -54.45 41.82
CA LYS A 6 0.22 -55.03 40.87
C LYS A 6 -0.76 -56.00 41.57
N LYS A 7 -2.00 -56.07 41.07
CA LYS A 7 -2.79 -57.30 40.97
C LYS A 7 -3.89 -57.17 39.90
N ASP A 8 -3.99 -58.20 39.08
CA ASP A 8 -5.08 -58.60 38.17
C ASP A 8 -5.29 -60.12 38.47
N PRO A 9 -6.29 -60.85 37.94
CA PRO A 9 -7.48 -60.47 37.15
C PRO A 9 -8.78 -61.21 37.61
N SER A 10 -9.95 -60.91 37.02
CA SER A 10 -10.97 -61.92 36.65
C SER A 10 -12.28 -61.29 36.12
N GLY A 11 -12.78 -61.81 35.00
CA GLY A 11 -14.21 -61.93 34.73
C GLY A 11 -14.76 -61.09 33.58
N ASP A 12 -14.81 -61.69 32.40
CA ASP A 12 -15.65 -61.28 31.27
C ASP A 12 -17.13 -61.22 31.67
N GLU A 13 -17.83 -60.13 31.32
CA GLU A 13 -19.10 -60.20 30.60
C GLU A 13 -19.53 -58.82 30.09
N ILE A 14 -19.88 -58.78 28.80
CA ILE A 14 -20.24 -57.60 28.00
C ILE A 14 -21.75 -57.38 28.07
N LYS A 15 -22.22 -56.14 28.29
CA LYS A 15 -23.27 -55.48 27.48
C LYS A 15 -23.53 -54.01 27.86
N GLU A 16 -23.10 -53.15 26.93
CA GLU A 16 -23.63 -51.89 26.41
C GLU A 16 -24.06 -50.68 27.29
N ALA A 17 -23.34 -49.60 26.95
CA ALA A 17 -23.66 -48.16 26.88
C ALA A 17 -23.84 -47.35 28.18
N PRO A 18 -23.03 -46.28 28.32
CA PRO A 18 -23.67 -44.97 28.46
C PRO A 18 -22.98 -43.80 27.75
N ILE A 19 -23.83 -42.78 27.58
CA ILE A 19 -23.62 -41.40 27.16
C ILE A 19 -22.72 -40.63 28.15
N MET A 20 -21.87 -39.77 27.59
CA MET A 20 -21.22 -38.52 28.08
C MET A 20 -20.82 -38.37 29.56
N SER A 21 -19.53 -38.10 29.78
CA SER A 21 -19.05 -36.90 30.51
C SER A 21 -17.53 -36.70 30.31
N ASP A 22 -17.20 -35.64 29.56
CA ASP A 22 -16.24 -34.55 29.78
C ASP A 22 -15.00 -34.69 30.73
N PRO A 23 -14.00 -33.80 30.63
CA PRO A 23 -12.71 -34.13 30.02
C PRO A 23 -11.54 -33.63 30.88
N GLU A 24 -10.60 -34.48 31.29
CA GLU A 24 -9.30 -33.94 31.71
C GLU A 24 -8.20 -35.00 31.70
N LYS A 25 -7.09 -34.60 31.05
CA LYS A 25 -5.73 -35.18 31.10
C LYS A 25 -5.44 -36.35 30.14
N GLN A 26 -5.09 -35.98 28.90
CA GLN A 26 -4.02 -36.64 28.15
C GLN A 26 -3.15 -35.52 27.53
N GLN A 27 -1.96 -35.28 28.10
CA GLN A 27 -0.67 -35.63 27.50
C GLN A 27 -0.56 -35.28 26.00
N PRO A 28 0.39 -34.41 25.60
CA PRO A 28 0.50 -33.95 24.23
C PRO A 28 1.02 -35.10 23.36
N VAL A 29 0.08 -35.79 22.70
CA VAL A 29 0.37 -36.63 21.55
C VAL A 29 0.82 -35.70 20.43
N HIS A 30 2.00 -35.95 19.88
CA HIS A 30 2.46 -35.38 18.62
C HIS A 30 1.41 -35.68 17.54
N HIS A 31 0.51 -34.73 17.30
CA HIS A 31 -0.27 -34.67 16.08
C HIS A 31 0.65 -34.11 15.00
N ASP A 32 0.98 -34.98 14.03
CA ASP A 32 1.29 -34.56 12.67
C ASP A 32 0.08 -33.78 12.14
N ASP A 33 0.08 -32.47 12.41
CA ASP A 33 -0.78 -31.52 11.75
C ASP A 33 -0.29 -31.38 10.31
N ALA A 34 -0.79 -32.27 9.44
CA ALA A 34 -1.13 -31.90 8.08
C ALA A 34 -2.20 -30.81 8.14
N GLN A 35 -1.82 -29.61 8.57
CA GLN A 35 -2.55 -28.41 8.24
C GLN A 35 -2.41 -28.25 6.74
N THR A 36 -3.46 -28.66 6.02
CA THR A 36 -3.84 -28.09 4.74
C THR A 36 -3.80 -26.59 4.93
N ALA A 37 -2.67 -25.97 4.57
CA ALA A 37 -2.54 -24.55 4.51
C ALA A 37 -3.65 -24.08 3.56
N LEU A 38 -4.68 -23.45 4.12
CA LEU A 38 -5.59 -22.64 3.33
C LEU A 38 -4.69 -21.75 2.45
N PRO A 39 -4.92 -21.68 1.13
CA PRO A 39 -4.13 -20.81 0.27
C PRO A 39 -4.14 -19.42 0.91
N GLN A 40 -2.95 -18.93 1.25
CA GLN A 40 -2.80 -17.58 1.80
C GLN A 40 -3.45 -16.63 0.81
N ILE A 41 -4.55 -16.00 1.23
CA ILE A 41 -5.23 -14.96 0.48
C ILE A 41 -4.14 -13.93 0.11
N PRO A 42 -3.86 -13.67 -1.18
CA PRO A 42 -2.92 -12.63 -1.54
C PRO A 42 -3.43 -11.33 -0.93
N ALA A 43 -2.67 -10.78 0.03
CA ALA A 43 -3.04 -9.56 0.73
C ALA A 43 -3.33 -8.48 -0.31
N ALA A 44 -4.55 -7.94 -0.29
CA ALA A 44 -4.93 -6.84 -1.17
C ALA A 44 -3.88 -5.73 -1.02
N VAL A 45 -3.13 -5.45 -2.09
CA VAL A 45 -2.15 -4.36 -2.12
C VAL A 45 -2.95 -3.06 -2.00
N VAL A 46 -3.09 -2.55 -0.78
CA VAL A 46 -3.73 -1.27 -0.53
C VAL A 46 -2.84 -0.21 -1.14
N ASN A 47 -3.22 0.29 -2.31
CA ASN A 47 -2.48 1.31 -3.04
C ASN A 47 -2.75 2.65 -2.35
N ILE A 48 -1.73 3.20 -1.72
CA ILE A 48 -1.82 4.43 -0.93
C ILE A 48 -1.59 5.62 -1.85
N ASP A 49 -2.52 6.58 -1.87
CA ASP A 49 -2.33 7.83 -2.62
C ASP A 49 -1.12 8.62 -2.06
N PRO A 50 -0.06 8.86 -2.87
CA PRO A 50 1.10 9.63 -2.46
C PRO A 50 0.78 11.04 -1.95
N ALA A 51 -0.30 11.67 -2.43
CA ALA A 51 -0.70 13.02 -2.01
C ALA A 51 -1.32 13.01 -0.60
N VAL A 52 -2.24 12.07 -0.32
CA VAL A 52 -2.78 11.84 1.03
C VAL A 52 -1.67 11.43 1.98
N GLU A 53 -0.76 10.56 1.53
CA GLU A 53 0.40 10.15 2.29
C GLU A 53 1.30 11.34 2.66
N ALA A 54 1.59 12.23 1.70
CA ALA A 54 2.39 13.43 1.96
C ALA A 54 1.68 14.42 2.90
N ARG A 55 0.37 14.62 2.76
CA ARG A 55 -0.43 15.48 3.67
C ARG A 55 -0.47 14.91 5.09
N MET A 56 -0.73 13.61 5.21
CA MET A 56 -0.70 12.88 6.47
C MET A 56 0.68 13.01 7.15
N LEU A 57 1.77 12.75 6.41
CA LEU A 57 3.13 12.88 6.90
C LEU A 57 3.44 14.31 7.38
N ARG A 58 3.08 15.35 6.60
CA ARG A 58 3.29 16.75 7.03
C ARG A 58 2.57 17.06 8.34
N LYS A 59 1.32 16.59 8.52
CA LYS A 59 0.56 16.77 9.76
C LYS A 59 1.19 16.03 10.94
N LEU A 60 1.68 14.81 10.72
CA LEU A 60 2.39 14.05 11.74
C LEU A 60 3.72 14.71 12.11
N ASP A 61 4.50 15.13 11.12
CA ASP A 61 5.83 15.76 11.27
C ASP A 61 5.76 17.08 12.03
N LEU A 62 4.71 17.87 11.82
CA LEU A 62 4.51 19.14 12.52
C LEU A 62 4.08 18.96 13.99
N ARG A 63 3.44 17.83 14.34
CA ARG A 63 2.78 17.66 15.65
C ARG A 63 3.50 16.69 16.56
N VAL A 64 3.88 15.50 16.06
CA VAL A 64 4.43 14.43 16.90
C VAL A 64 5.91 14.70 17.23
N PRO A 65 6.84 14.83 16.26
CA PRO A 65 8.23 15.16 16.56
C PRO A 65 8.39 16.51 17.29
N THR A 66 7.60 17.52 16.93
CA THR A 66 7.65 18.84 17.58
C THR A 66 7.24 18.77 19.05
N LEU A 67 6.13 18.08 19.37
CA LEU A 67 5.69 17.91 20.75
C LEU A 67 6.72 17.10 21.55
N MET A 68 7.21 15.99 20.99
CA MET A 68 8.21 15.16 21.65
C MET A 68 9.53 15.90 21.85
N GLY A 69 9.96 16.69 20.87
CA GLY A 69 11.13 17.56 20.96
C GLY A 69 10.95 18.63 22.03
N PHE A 70 9.78 19.27 22.13
CA PHE A 70 9.47 20.23 23.18
C PHE A 70 9.54 19.60 24.59
N LEU A 71 8.95 18.41 24.77
CA LEU A 71 9.05 17.70 26.06
C LEU A 71 10.49 17.29 26.38
N TYR A 72 11.27 16.89 25.37
CA TYR A 72 12.68 16.56 25.55
C TYR A 72 13.53 17.79 25.87
N LEU A 73 13.20 18.94 25.28
CA LEU A 73 13.82 20.22 25.60
C LEU A 73 13.67 20.52 27.09
N LEU A 74 12.45 20.39 27.63
CA LEU A 74 12.19 20.61 29.06
C LEU A 74 12.97 19.65 29.96
N SER A 75 12.98 18.36 29.63
CA SER A 75 13.79 17.36 30.37
C SER A 75 15.29 17.69 30.35
N LEU A 76 15.82 18.17 29.21
CA LEU A 76 17.23 18.55 29.11
C LEU A 76 17.56 19.85 29.86
N LEU A 77 16.62 20.80 29.93
CA LEU A 77 16.74 21.97 30.80
C LEU A 77 16.86 21.52 32.26
N ASP A 78 15.91 20.72 32.75
CA ASP A 78 15.88 20.23 34.13
C ASP A 78 17.17 19.46 34.51
N ARG A 79 17.71 18.68 33.58
CA ARG A 79 18.97 17.92 33.78
C ARG A 79 20.21 18.81 33.83
N SER A 80 20.33 19.76 32.91
CA SER A 80 21.52 20.61 32.73
C SER A 80 21.57 21.78 33.70
N ASN A 81 20.44 22.16 34.30
CA ASN A 81 20.31 23.28 35.23
C ASN A 81 21.33 23.25 36.38
N ILE A 82 21.70 22.06 36.89
CA ILE A 82 22.64 21.94 38.01
C ILE A 82 24.02 22.57 37.74
N GLY A 83 24.45 22.65 36.47
CA GLY A 83 25.70 23.31 36.08
C GLY A 83 25.63 24.81 36.34
N ASN A 84 24.50 25.43 35.93
CA ASN A 84 24.22 26.84 36.16
C ASN A 84 23.92 27.14 37.64
N ALA A 85 23.18 26.24 38.31
CA ALA A 85 22.90 26.34 39.74
C ALA A 85 24.18 26.35 40.59
N LYS A 86 25.19 25.53 40.22
CA LYS A 86 26.49 25.50 40.91
C LYS A 86 27.10 26.90 41.00
N ILE A 87 27.18 27.59 39.87
CA ILE A 87 27.77 28.94 39.77
C ILE A 87 26.82 30.06 40.22
N ALA A 88 25.57 29.74 40.51
CA ALA A 88 24.55 30.67 41.03
C ALA A 88 24.39 30.61 42.58
N GLY A 89 25.34 29.99 43.29
CA GLY A 89 25.41 29.97 44.76
C GLY A 89 24.99 28.65 45.42
N MET A 90 24.65 27.60 44.65
CA MET A 90 24.24 26.30 45.21
C MET A 90 25.40 25.57 45.92
N GLU A 91 26.64 25.76 45.44
CA GLU A 91 27.84 25.13 46.03
C GLU A 91 28.05 25.55 47.49
N ASP A 92 27.85 26.84 47.77
CA ASP A 92 27.99 27.43 49.09
C ASP A 92 26.80 27.08 49.99
N ASP A 93 25.56 27.24 49.49
CA ASP A 93 24.32 27.00 50.25
C ASP A 93 24.15 25.54 50.73
N LEU A 94 24.65 24.55 49.96
CA LEU A 94 24.53 23.12 50.27
C LEU A 94 25.85 22.47 50.70
N ASN A 95 26.92 23.25 50.86
CA ASN A 95 28.26 22.79 51.25
C ASN A 95 28.76 21.61 50.39
N LEU A 96 28.81 21.82 49.08
CA LEU A 96 29.15 20.80 48.07
C LEU A 96 30.67 20.60 47.91
N THR A 97 31.36 20.28 49.02
CA THR A 97 32.81 20.08 49.04
C THR A 97 33.27 18.73 48.48
N GLY A 98 34.46 18.70 47.88
CA GLY A 98 35.09 17.48 47.34
C GLY A 98 34.27 16.84 46.22
N ASN A 99 34.04 15.52 46.31
CA ASN A 99 33.33 14.74 45.27
C ASN A 99 31.79 14.84 45.38
N ARG A 100 31.25 15.60 46.34
CA ARG A 100 29.79 15.67 46.59
C ARG A 100 29.00 16.17 45.38
N TYR A 101 29.54 17.13 44.63
CA TYR A 101 28.91 17.62 43.39
C TYR A 101 28.88 16.53 42.29
N SER A 102 30.00 15.84 42.05
CA SER A 102 30.09 14.78 41.06
C SER A 102 29.16 13.59 41.38
N TRP A 103 28.94 13.31 42.67
CA TRP A 103 27.98 12.29 43.10
C TRP A 103 26.52 12.65 42.77
N LEU A 104 26.13 13.93 42.81
CA LEU A 104 24.79 14.38 42.38
C LEU A 104 24.54 14.13 40.88
N LEU A 105 25.59 14.26 40.07
CA LEU A 105 25.54 13.91 38.64
C LEU A 105 25.48 12.39 38.47
N THR A 106 26.33 11.66 39.19
CA THR A 106 26.47 10.20 39.07
C THR A 106 25.20 9.47 39.48
N ILE A 107 24.59 9.82 40.61
CA ILE A 107 23.39 9.13 41.14
C ILE A 107 22.19 9.24 40.19
N PHE A 108 22.06 10.36 39.49
CA PHE A 108 21.04 10.55 38.45
C PHE A 108 21.22 9.54 37.31
N TYR A 109 22.45 9.37 36.81
CA TYR A 109 22.71 8.41 35.73
C TYR A 109 22.61 6.96 36.22
N ILE A 110 22.88 6.67 37.50
CA ILE A 110 22.68 5.33 38.08
C ILE A 110 21.21 4.95 38.01
N SER A 111 20.31 5.82 38.50
CA SER A 111 18.87 5.54 38.39
C SER A 111 18.41 5.55 36.93
N TYR A 112 18.93 6.45 36.10
CA TYR A 112 18.59 6.48 34.67
C TYR A 112 18.85 5.11 34.00
N VAL A 113 20.05 4.54 34.18
CA VAL A 113 20.45 3.23 33.61
C VAL A 113 19.60 2.08 34.16
N VAL A 114 19.35 2.04 35.47
CA VAL A 114 18.60 0.94 36.11
C VAL A 114 17.16 0.88 35.61
N PHE A 115 16.53 2.03 35.37
CA PHE A 115 15.12 2.14 34.99
C PHE A 115 14.89 2.23 33.46
N GLU A 116 15.93 2.04 32.64
CA GLU A 116 15.86 2.04 31.15
C GLU A 116 14.85 1.03 30.58
N PHE A 117 14.61 -0.10 31.27
CA PHE A 117 13.59 -1.08 30.87
C PHE A 117 12.17 -0.48 30.81
N GLY A 118 11.94 0.66 31.46
CA GLY A 118 10.71 1.45 31.35
C GLY A 118 10.40 1.89 29.92
N ALA A 119 11.36 1.86 28.99
CA ALA A 119 11.12 2.12 27.57
C ALA A 119 10.12 1.14 26.93
N PHE A 120 9.99 -0.11 27.43
CA PHE A 120 8.99 -1.06 26.93
C PHE A 120 7.55 -0.63 27.23
N MET A 121 7.35 0.23 28.23
CA MET A 121 6.02 0.75 28.57
C MET A 121 5.41 1.56 27.43
N TRP A 122 6.23 2.14 26.54
CA TRP A 122 5.74 2.76 25.32
C TRP A 122 4.99 1.79 24.43
N LYS A 123 5.31 0.48 24.45
CA LYS A 123 4.60 -0.60 23.74
C LYS A 123 3.39 -1.14 24.50
N VAL A 124 3.51 -1.27 25.82
CA VAL A 124 2.47 -1.87 26.69
C VAL A 124 1.33 -0.90 26.98
N MET A 125 1.65 0.35 27.31
CA MET A 125 0.67 1.39 27.66
C MET A 125 0.37 2.31 26.47
N PRO A 126 -0.80 2.97 26.48
CA PRO A 126 -1.10 4.04 25.55
C PRO A 126 -0.06 5.18 25.65
N PRO A 127 0.60 5.57 24.54
CA PRO A 127 1.63 6.60 24.52
C PRO A 127 1.26 7.92 25.21
N HIS A 128 0.01 8.40 25.07
CA HIS A 128 -0.41 9.66 25.72
C HIS A 128 -0.38 9.58 27.25
N GLN A 129 -0.75 8.43 27.82
CA GLN A 129 -0.75 8.21 29.26
C GLN A 129 0.68 8.10 29.79
N TRP A 130 1.50 7.29 29.12
CA TRP A 130 2.88 7.07 29.56
C TRP A 130 3.73 8.34 29.46
N ALA A 131 3.58 9.11 28.38
CA ALA A 131 4.22 10.41 28.24
C ALA A 131 3.79 11.37 29.35
N ALA A 132 2.49 11.50 29.62
CA ALA A 132 2.01 12.42 30.65
C ALA A 132 2.44 12.01 32.07
N ILE A 133 2.42 10.72 32.39
CA ILE A 133 2.87 10.20 33.69
C ILE A 133 4.35 10.51 33.91
N THR A 134 5.18 10.23 32.91
CA THR A 134 6.63 10.52 32.99
C THR A 134 6.86 12.03 33.13
N VAL A 135 6.26 12.85 32.25
CA VAL A 135 6.39 14.32 32.27
C VAL A 135 5.99 14.93 33.60
N LEU A 136 4.85 14.51 34.13
CA LEU A 136 4.34 14.99 35.41
C LEU A 136 5.27 14.58 36.55
N SER A 137 5.72 13.32 36.55
CA SER A 137 6.59 12.79 37.61
C SER A 137 7.92 13.52 37.67
N TRP A 138 8.61 13.72 36.52
CA TRP A 138 9.86 14.46 36.52
C TRP A 138 9.66 15.94 36.81
N GLY A 139 8.58 16.57 36.30
CA GLY A 139 8.31 18.00 36.55
C GLY A 139 8.07 18.31 38.03
N ILE A 140 7.40 17.41 38.76
CA ILE A 140 7.22 17.53 40.22
C ILE A 140 8.58 17.44 40.90
N VAL A 141 9.38 16.42 40.58
CA VAL A 141 10.69 16.20 41.21
C VAL A 141 11.67 17.34 40.89
N ALA A 142 11.68 17.84 39.65
CA ALA A 142 12.49 18.97 39.20
C ALA A 142 12.16 20.24 39.99
N THR A 143 10.88 20.57 40.14
CA THR A 143 10.41 21.73 40.90
C THR A 143 10.75 21.59 42.39
N CYS A 144 10.62 20.39 42.96
CA CYS A 144 10.94 20.12 44.37
C CYS A 144 12.43 20.32 44.72
N GLN A 145 13.35 20.27 43.75
CA GLN A 145 14.78 20.50 44.02
C GLN A 145 15.06 21.91 44.58
N ALA A 146 14.23 22.89 44.26
CA ALA A 146 14.34 24.24 44.79
C ALA A 146 14.11 24.32 46.32
N ALA A 147 13.38 23.36 46.89
CA ALA A 147 13.01 23.34 48.31
C ALA A 147 14.07 22.68 49.20
N VAL A 148 15.10 22.08 48.62
CA VAL A 148 16.12 21.32 49.36
C VAL A 148 17.01 22.23 50.22
N GLN A 149 17.40 21.71 51.37
CA GLN A 149 18.24 22.40 52.36
C GLN A 149 19.57 21.68 52.63
N ASN A 150 19.79 20.47 52.09
CA ASN A 150 20.97 19.66 52.37
C ASN A 150 21.36 18.76 51.18
N TRP A 151 22.56 18.19 51.23
CA TRP A 151 23.07 17.36 50.15
C TRP A 151 22.29 16.05 49.98
N GLU A 152 21.85 15.43 51.09
CA GLU A 152 21.13 14.16 51.11
C GLU A 152 19.76 14.28 50.44
N GLY A 153 19.03 15.37 50.69
CA GLY A 153 17.76 15.67 50.04
C GLY A 153 17.92 15.87 48.53
N LEU A 154 19.01 16.53 48.11
CA LEU A 154 19.30 16.71 46.69
C LEU A 154 19.66 15.37 46.03
N MET A 155 20.45 14.52 46.69
CA MET A 155 20.77 13.17 46.23
C MET A 155 19.51 12.32 45.99
N ALA A 156 18.56 12.35 46.93
CA ALA A 156 17.29 11.62 46.79
C ALA A 156 16.46 12.13 45.61
N LEU A 157 16.30 13.45 45.46
CA LEU A 157 15.57 14.02 44.33
C LEU A 157 16.28 13.78 43.00
N ARG A 158 17.61 13.76 42.96
CA ARG A 158 18.38 13.40 41.76
C ARG A 158 18.15 11.95 41.34
N PHE A 159 18.10 11.03 42.29
CA PHE A 159 17.77 9.63 42.02
C PHE A 159 16.36 9.51 41.42
N LEU A 160 15.36 10.15 42.05
CA LEU A 160 13.97 10.13 41.59
C LEU A 160 13.78 10.81 40.23
N LEU A 161 14.55 11.87 39.95
CA LEU A 161 14.52 12.54 38.66
C LEU A 161 15.03 11.59 37.56
N GLY A 162 16.18 10.94 37.79
CA GLY A 162 16.72 9.97 36.84
C GLY A 162 15.78 8.78 36.59
N MET A 163 15.14 8.28 37.64
CA MET A 163 14.10 7.24 37.54
C MET A 163 12.89 7.70 36.70
N SER A 164 12.44 8.94 36.89
CA SER A 164 11.26 9.48 36.20
C SER A 164 11.52 9.79 34.72
N GLU A 165 12.74 10.22 34.38
CA GLU A 165 13.13 10.55 33.01
C GLU A 165 13.62 9.35 32.18
N ALA A 166 14.03 8.25 32.82
CA ALA A 166 14.67 7.10 32.17
C ALA A 166 13.90 6.60 30.95
N ALA A 167 12.58 6.49 31.06
CA ALA A 167 11.76 5.94 29.98
C ALA A 167 11.51 6.90 28.81
N PHE A 168 11.76 8.21 28.96
CA PHE A 168 11.30 9.22 27.99
C PHE A 168 12.25 9.38 26.79
N GLY A 169 13.51 9.76 27.06
CA GLY A 169 14.54 9.97 26.04
C GLY A 169 14.69 8.80 25.05
N PRO A 170 14.94 7.57 25.52
CA PRO A 170 15.16 6.40 24.67
C PRO A 170 13.88 5.76 24.14
N GLY A 171 12.79 5.88 24.91
CA GLY A 171 11.49 5.39 24.50
C GLY A 171 10.83 6.20 23.38
N THR A 172 11.24 7.46 23.20
CA THR A 172 10.69 8.32 22.14
C THR A 172 11.09 7.89 20.71
N PRO A 173 12.38 7.66 20.37
CA PRO A 173 12.75 7.04 19.09
C PRO A 173 12.06 5.70 18.85
N TYR A 174 11.88 4.90 19.90
CA TYR A 174 11.12 3.65 19.83
C TYR A 174 9.65 3.90 19.48
N LEU A 175 9.01 4.89 20.10
CA LEU A 175 7.67 5.34 19.74
C LEU A 175 7.58 5.79 18.28
N LEU A 176 8.50 6.67 17.84
CA LEU A 176 8.52 7.19 16.47
C LEU A 176 8.67 6.08 15.42
N SER A 177 9.33 4.97 15.76
CA SER A 177 9.44 3.81 14.88
C SER A 177 8.10 3.13 14.57
N PHE A 178 7.05 3.35 15.38
CA PHE A 178 5.68 2.91 15.11
C PHE A 178 4.88 3.88 14.25
N PHE A 179 5.30 5.15 14.16
CA PHE A 179 4.61 6.19 13.39
C PHE A 179 5.18 6.36 11.99
N TYR A 180 6.45 5.99 11.78
CA TYR A 180 7.21 6.29 10.56
C TYR A 180 7.92 5.07 9.97
N ARG A 181 8.16 5.10 8.65
CA ARG A 181 8.92 4.06 7.96
C ARG A 181 10.42 4.19 8.22
N ARG A 182 11.18 3.10 8.02
CA ARG A 182 12.65 3.07 8.27
C ARG A 182 13.44 4.18 7.56
N HIS A 183 13.09 4.51 6.31
CA HIS A 183 13.79 5.55 5.54
C HIS A 183 13.33 6.98 5.88
N GLU A 184 12.24 7.12 6.63
CA GLU A 184 11.70 8.40 7.10
C GLU A 184 12.15 8.72 8.54
N LEU A 185 12.39 7.68 9.34
CA LEU A 185 12.60 7.77 10.78
C LEU A 185 13.80 8.65 11.16
N GLY A 186 14.87 8.68 10.36
CA GLY A 186 16.12 9.36 10.72
C GLY A 186 16.00 10.86 10.90
N PHE A 187 15.40 11.54 9.94
CA PHE A 187 15.14 12.98 10.01
C PHE A 187 14.27 13.35 11.22
N ARG A 188 13.29 12.52 11.57
CA ARG A 188 12.36 12.77 12.69
C ARG A 188 13.01 12.49 14.05
N CYS A 189 13.85 11.47 14.14
CA CYS A 189 14.76 11.32 15.28
C CYS A 189 15.70 12.52 15.38
N GLY A 190 16.18 13.06 14.25
CA GLY A 190 16.97 14.29 14.21
C GLY A 190 16.25 15.52 14.77
N LEU A 191 14.99 15.74 14.38
CA LEU A 191 14.15 16.81 14.92
C LEU A 191 13.91 16.68 16.43
N PHE A 192 13.76 15.45 16.93
CA PHE A 192 13.63 15.18 18.36
C PHE A 192 14.95 15.47 19.11
N VAL A 193 16.07 14.89 18.66
CA VAL A 193 17.36 15.01 19.35
C VAL A 193 17.93 16.42 19.26
N SER A 194 17.64 17.16 18.19
CA SER A 194 18.07 18.56 18.05
C SER A 194 17.47 19.46 19.15
N ALA A 195 16.40 19.05 19.82
CA ALA A 195 15.89 19.76 20.98
C ALA A 195 16.89 19.80 22.15
N ALA A 196 17.84 18.85 22.26
CA ALA A 196 18.87 18.86 23.31
C ALA A 196 19.86 20.03 23.19
N PRO A 197 20.55 20.27 22.05
CA PRO A 197 21.38 21.46 21.91
C PRO A 197 20.56 22.75 21.95
N LEU A 198 19.30 22.72 21.48
CA LEU A 198 18.42 23.88 21.61
C LEU A 198 18.09 24.20 23.08
N ALA A 199 17.85 23.17 23.91
CA ALA A 199 17.67 23.32 25.36
C ALA A 199 18.89 24.00 26.00
N ASN A 200 20.10 23.52 25.69
CA ASN A 200 21.34 24.11 26.23
C ASN A 200 21.55 25.57 25.79
N THR A 201 21.04 25.95 24.61
CA THR A 201 21.03 27.35 24.14
C THR A 201 20.15 28.22 25.03
N PHE A 202 18.94 27.75 25.35
CA PHE A 202 18.00 28.46 26.22
C PHE A 202 18.43 28.45 27.69
N ALA A 203 19.00 27.35 28.19
CA ALA A 203 19.49 27.25 29.57
C ALA A 203 20.52 28.33 29.90
N GLY A 204 21.50 28.56 29.01
CA GLY A 204 22.49 29.63 29.20
C GLY A 204 21.88 31.03 29.19
N ALA A 205 20.88 31.26 28.33
CA ALA A 205 20.17 32.54 28.25
C ALA A 205 19.25 32.82 29.45
N LEU A 206 18.54 31.80 29.93
CA LEU A 206 17.69 31.87 31.13
C LEU A 206 18.54 32.08 32.39
N ALA A 207 19.66 31.36 32.51
CA ALA A 207 20.61 31.54 33.59
C ALA A 207 21.17 32.96 33.63
N TYR A 208 21.56 33.52 32.48
CA TYR A 208 21.98 34.92 32.36
C TYR A 208 20.88 35.88 32.85
N GLY A 209 19.64 35.68 32.38
CA GLY A 209 18.51 36.55 32.74
C GLY A 209 18.20 36.52 34.24
N ILE A 210 18.16 35.34 34.85
CA ILE A 210 17.83 35.16 36.27
C ILE A 210 18.96 35.64 37.18
N THR A 211 20.22 35.33 36.85
CA THR A 211 21.37 35.73 37.66
C THR A 211 21.69 37.23 37.55
N SER A 212 21.19 37.91 36.51
CA SER A 212 21.27 39.38 36.37
C SER A 212 20.24 40.15 37.20
N GLY A 213 19.19 39.50 37.71
CA GLY A 213 18.13 40.10 38.52
C GLY A 213 18.37 39.98 40.03
N HIS A 214 17.73 40.88 40.81
CA HIS A 214 17.74 40.82 42.28
C HIS A 214 16.44 40.20 42.80
N SER A 215 16.50 38.91 43.15
CA SER A 215 15.37 38.13 43.68
C SER A 215 15.45 38.00 45.22
N LYS A 216 14.31 37.89 45.90
CA LYS A 216 14.25 37.57 47.35
C LYS A 216 14.59 36.11 47.67
N LEU A 217 14.54 35.23 46.67
CA LEU A 217 14.96 33.83 46.73
C LEU A 217 16.38 33.70 46.17
N ALA A 218 17.17 32.76 46.70
CA ALA A 218 18.49 32.44 46.15
C ALA A 218 18.36 32.08 44.65
N ASN A 219 19.24 32.64 43.81
CA ASN A 219 19.14 32.54 42.35
C ASN A 219 19.10 31.09 41.86
N TRP A 220 19.83 30.17 42.51
CA TRP A 220 19.80 28.74 42.16
C TRP A 220 18.45 28.07 42.47
N ARG A 221 17.73 28.47 43.54
CA ARG A 221 16.39 27.96 43.85
C ARG A 221 15.37 28.46 42.83
N LEU A 222 15.50 29.71 42.41
CA LEU A 222 14.65 30.30 41.38
C LEU A 222 14.85 29.62 40.02
N LEU A 223 16.08 29.23 39.69
CA LEU A 223 16.38 28.46 38.47
C LEU A 223 15.61 27.13 38.44
N PHE A 224 15.62 26.35 39.52
CA PHE A 224 14.86 25.09 39.57
C PHE A 224 13.34 25.27 39.50
N LEU A 225 12.79 26.36 40.07
CA LEU A 225 11.35 26.66 40.00
C LEU A 225 10.91 27.08 38.59
N VAL A 226 11.67 27.98 37.96
CA VAL A 226 11.32 28.53 36.64
C VAL A 226 11.49 27.49 35.53
N GLU A 227 12.50 26.62 35.63
CA GLU A 227 12.75 25.58 34.62
C GLU A 227 11.88 24.33 34.82
N GLY A 228 11.58 23.95 36.08
CA GLY A 228 10.77 22.76 36.38
C GLY A 228 9.25 22.96 36.26
N SER A 229 8.73 24.17 36.50
CA SER A 229 7.27 24.43 36.46
C SER A 229 6.64 24.30 35.06
N PRO A 230 7.28 24.68 33.94
CA PRO A 230 6.77 24.40 32.60
C PRO A 230 6.54 22.91 32.32
N SER A 231 7.36 22.02 32.88
CA SER A 231 7.19 20.56 32.75
C SER A 231 5.82 20.09 33.28
N LEU A 232 5.33 20.67 34.38
CA LEU A 232 4.00 20.36 34.94
C LEU A 232 2.86 20.70 33.97
N LEU A 233 2.95 21.86 33.31
CA LEU A 233 1.97 22.27 32.29
C LEU A 233 2.10 21.42 31.02
N ALA A 234 3.32 21.07 30.65
CA ALA A 234 3.58 20.24 29.48
C ALA A 234 3.03 18.81 29.63
N ALA A 235 2.88 18.28 30.84
CA ALA A 235 2.21 17.00 31.08
C ALA A 235 0.75 17.01 30.60
N ILE A 236 0.05 18.13 30.80
CA ILE A 236 -1.33 18.33 30.30
C ILE A 236 -1.34 18.34 28.77
N LEU A 237 -0.34 18.97 28.15
CA LEU A 237 -0.19 18.97 26.68
C LEU A 237 0.06 17.57 26.15
N ALA A 238 0.94 16.79 26.79
CA ALA A 238 1.21 15.40 26.43
C ALA A 238 -0.07 14.55 26.49
N TRP A 239 -0.84 14.65 27.58
CA TRP A 239 -2.10 13.92 27.75
C TRP A 239 -3.13 14.27 26.66
N ARG A 240 -3.21 15.54 26.24
CA ARG A 240 -4.26 16.02 25.34
C ARG A 240 -3.92 15.90 23.85
N PHE A 241 -2.65 16.06 23.48
CA PHE A 241 -2.22 16.23 22.09
C PHE A 241 -1.41 15.06 21.53
N LEU A 242 -0.82 14.20 22.37
CA LEU A 242 -0.09 13.02 21.88
C LEU A 242 -1.08 11.93 21.42
N PRO A 243 -1.04 11.48 20.16
CA PRO A 243 -1.84 10.34 19.71
C PRO A 243 -1.24 8.99 20.15
N ASP A 244 -2.08 7.99 20.40
CA ASP A 244 -1.63 6.63 20.75
C ASP A 244 -1.12 5.81 19.57
N SER A 245 -1.60 6.14 18.37
CA SER A 245 -1.21 5.52 17.11
C SER A 245 -1.60 6.46 15.98
N PRO A 246 -1.00 6.31 14.78
CA PRO A 246 -1.39 7.09 13.61
C PRO A 246 -2.90 7.01 13.33
N SER A 247 -3.52 5.83 13.51
CA SER A 247 -4.95 5.61 13.26
C SER A 247 -5.88 6.24 14.31
N LYS A 248 -5.38 6.56 15.51
CA LYS A 248 -6.13 7.23 16.60
C LYS A 248 -5.86 8.74 16.68
N ALA A 249 -5.08 9.29 15.73
CA ALA A 249 -4.74 10.71 15.74
C ALA A 249 -5.97 11.60 15.46
N ARG A 250 -6.39 12.38 16.45
CA ARG A 250 -7.59 13.24 16.36
C ARG A 250 -7.50 14.34 15.29
N PHE A 251 -6.31 14.63 14.80
CA PHE A 251 -6.05 15.69 13.84
C PHE A 251 -5.91 15.21 12.39
N LEU A 252 -5.90 13.90 12.17
CA LEU A 252 -5.96 13.31 10.84
C LEU A 252 -7.42 13.15 10.42
N THR A 253 -7.70 13.35 9.13
CA THR A 253 -8.99 12.99 8.54
C THR A 253 -9.15 11.46 8.50
N GLU A 254 -10.38 10.95 8.33
CA GLU A 254 -10.58 9.49 8.22
C GLU A 254 -9.81 8.87 7.05
N GLU A 255 -9.74 9.56 5.92
CA GLU A 255 -8.91 9.19 4.76
C GLU A 255 -7.40 9.10 5.09
N GLU A 256 -6.89 10.08 5.84
CA GLU A 256 -5.48 10.09 6.30
C GLU A 256 -5.22 8.99 7.33
N LYS A 257 -6.21 8.66 8.19
CA LYS A 257 -6.11 7.54 9.15
C LYS A 257 -6.12 6.19 8.44
N GLU A 258 -6.93 6.03 7.39
CA GLU A 258 -6.94 4.82 6.56
C GLU A 258 -5.62 4.62 5.83
N THR A 259 -5.05 5.71 5.29
CA THR A 259 -3.69 5.72 4.74
C THR A 259 -2.67 5.27 5.79
N ALA A 260 -2.76 5.79 7.02
CA ALA A 260 -1.86 5.37 8.10
C ALA A 260 -2.01 3.89 8.47
N ARG A 261 -3.23 3.35 8.49
CA ARG A 261 -3.50 1.91 8.70
C ARG A 261 -2.93 1.05 7.57
N ALA A 262 -3.11 1.48 6.33
CA ALA A 262 -2.56 0.81 5.15
C ALA A 262 -1.03 0.77 5.19
N ARG A 263 -0.39 1.88 5.61
CA ARG A 263 1.08 1.94 5.80
C ARG A 263 1.57 0.99 6.88
N SER A 264 0.85 0.93 8.01
CA SER A 264 1.19 0.02 9.11
C SER A 264 1.09 -1.44 8.64
N LEU A 265 0.02 -1.78 7.92
CA LEU A 265 -0.19 -3.12 7.35
C LEU A 265 0.92 -3.51 6.36
N GLN A 266 1.35 -2.58 5.50
CA GLN A 266 2.49 -2.79 4.59
C GLN A 266 3.83 -2.99 5.32
N GLN A 267 3.99 -2.40 6.51
CA GLN A 267 5.26 -2.39 7.26
C GLN A 267 5.40 -3.56 8.24
N SER A 268 4.31 -3.98 8.91
CA SER A 268 4.33 -5.02 9.94
C SER A 268 3.48 -6.26 9.61
N GLY A 269 2.71 -6.26 8.51
CA GLY A 269 1.78 -7.34 8.18
C GLY A 269 0.53 -7.37 9.08
N GLU A 270 0.44 -6.48 10.08
CA GLU A 270 -0.66 -6.39 11.03
C GLU A 270 -1.38 -5.04 10.89
N ARG A 271 -2.73 -5.06 10.91
CA ARG A 271 -3.57 -3.85 10.81
C ARG A 271 -3.49 -2.95 12.05
N GLU A 272 -3.09 -3.51 13.18
CA GLU A 272 -3.00 -2.82 14.47
C GLU A 272 -1.69 -3.16 15.19
N ARG A 273 -1.30 -2.26 16.10
CA ARG A 273 -0.10 -2.42 16.93
C ARG A 273 -0.24 -3.63 17.86
N SER A 274 0.61 -4.64 17.71
CA SER A 274 0.73 -5.73 18.68
C SER A 274 1.29 -5.23 20.02
N THR A 275 0.54 -5.46 21.09
CA THR A 275 0.93 -5.15 22.47
C THR A 275 1.78 -6.26 23.11
N LYS A 276 1.92 -7.42 22.44
CA LYS A 276 2.62 -8.60 22.98
C LYS A 276 4.12 -8.51 22.72
N ILE A 277 4.91 -8.94 23.70
CA ILE A 277 6.38 -8.97 23.65
C ILE A 277 6.83 -10.42 23.38
N ASN A 278 7.64 -10.62 22.34
CA ASN A 278 8.20 -11.94 22.02
C ASN A 278 9.56 -12.13 22.71
N TRP A 279 9.59 -12.92 23.78
CA TRP A 279 10.79 -13.20 24.59
C TRP A 279 11.90 -13.94 23.84
N LYS A 280 11.55 -14.75 22.83
CA LYS A 280 12.55 -15.46 22.02
C LYS A 280 13.35 -14.49 21.16
N GLU A 281 12.66 -13.56 20.49
CA GLU A 281 13.28 -12.51 19.66
C GLU A 281 14.15 -11.55 20.49
N LEU A 282 13.72 -11.27 21.73
CA LEU A 282 14.49 -10.50 22.70
C LEU A 282 15.86 -11.16 22.99
N ALA A 283 15.85 -12.45 23.30
CA ALA A 283 17.07 -13.21 23.57
C ALA A 283 18.02 -13.25 22.37
N GLU A 284 17.49 -13.42 21.16
CA GLU A 284 18.32 -13.43 19.94
C GLU A 284 18.97 -12.05 19.66
N THR A 285 18.37 -10.95 20.14
CA THR A 285 18.96 -9.60 19.98
C THR A 285 20.22 -9.41 20.84
N LEU A 286 20.30 -10.08 21.99
CA LEU A 286 21.48 -10.03 22.87
C LEU A 286 22.73 -10.63 22.20
N THR A 287 22.55 -11.52 21.23
CA THR A 287 23.64 -12.13 20.47
C THR A 287 24.00 -11.37 19.19
N ASP A 288 23.28 -10.30 18.84
CA ASP A 288 23.52 -9.55 17.60
C ASP A 288 24.64 -8.51 17.77
N ALA A 289 25.76 -8.73 17.08
CA ALA A 289 26.91 -7.82 17.07
C ALA A 289 26.54 -6.39 16.63
N LYS A 290 25.51 -6.21 15.79
CA LYS A 290 25.06 -4.88 15.33
C LYS A 290 24.51 -4.04 16.49
N ALA A 291 23.80 -4.67 17.43
CA ALA A 291 23.26 -3.99 18.62
C ALA A 291 24.37 -3.54 19.57
N TRP A 292 25.41 -4.37 19.75
CA TRP A 292 26.56 -4.04 20.59
C TRP A 292 27.43 -2.93 20.00
N LEU A 293 27.67 -2.94 18.69
CA LEU A 293 28.47 -1.90 18.03
C LEU A 293 27.79 -0.52 18.12
N THR A 294 26.48 -0.43 17.90
CA THR A 294 25.75 0.84 18.05
C THR A 294 25.66 1.28 19.51
N ALA A 295 25.56 0.35 20.45
CA ALA A 295 25.59 0.64 21.88
C ALA A 295 26.96 1.21 22.34
N LEU A 296 28.07 0.64 21.87
CA LEU A 296 29.42 1.14 22.13
C LEU A 296 29.68 2.51 21.49
N MET A 297 29.14 2.75 20.30
CA MET A 297 29.15 4.08 19.69
C MET A 297 28.38 5.10 20.54
N TYR A 298 27.20 4.72 21.03
CA TYR A 298 26.38 5.56 21.88
C TYR A 298 27.07 5.87 23.21
N PHE A 299 27.68 4.86 23.85
CA PHE A 299 28.54 5.03 25.04
C PHE A 299 29.62 6.06 24.81
N SER A 300 30.40 5.89 23.73
CA SER A 300 31.54 6.74 23.40
C SER A 300 31.12 8.20 23.15
N CYS A 301 30.02 8.41 22.43
CA CYS A 301 29.48 9.76 22.23
C CYS A 301 28.91 10.37 23.52
N ASN A 302 28.31 9.57 24.39
CA ASN A 302 27.73 10.08 25.63
C ASN A 302 28.76 10.53 26.67
N VAL A 303 30.00 10.01 26.62
CA VAL A 303 31.13 10.54 27.41
C VAL A 303 31.33 12.04 27.12
N SER A 304 31.28 12.42 25.84
CA SER A 304 31.46 13.79 25.37
C SER A 304 30.19 14.63 25.51
N PHE A 305 29.02 14.05 25.24
CA PHE A 305 27.72 14.75 25.26
C PHE A 305 27.30 15.18 26.66
N SER A 306 27.57 14.36 27.68
CA SER A 306 27.20 14.68 29.08
C SER A 306 28.13 15.70 29.72
N SER A 307 29.41 15.70 29.34
CA SER A 307 30.43 16.56 29.93
C SER A 307 30.40 17.97 29.36
N LEU A 308 30.17 18.14 28.06
CA LEU A 308 30.22 19.46 27.42
C LEU A 308 29.22 20.48 28.02
N PRO A 309 27.91 20.18 28.19
CA PRO A 309 26.94 21.12 28.77
C PRO A 309 27.26 21.53 30.20
N VAL A 310 27.70 20.58 31.02
CA VAL A 310 27.95 20.82 32.45
C VAL A 310 29.20 21.64 32.67
N PHE A 311 30.28 21.37 31.93
CA PHE A 311 31.59 22.00 32.16
C PHE A 311 31.89 23.19 31.26
N LEU A 312 31.16 23.39 30.15
CA LEU A 312 31.45 24.48 29.22
C LEU A 312 31.40 25.90 29.86
N PRO A 313 30.42 26.25 30.72
CA PRO A 313 30.43 27.55 31.39
C PRO A 313 31.69 27.76 32.24
N THR A 314 32.13 26.72 32.95
CA THR A 314 33.37 26.75 33.75
C THR A 314 34.60 26.87 32.87
N ILE A 315 34.66 26.11 31.78
CA ILE A 315 35.77 26.18 30.81
C ILE A 315 35.88 27.59 30.20
N LEU A 316 34.76 28.25 29.88
CA LEU A 316 34.76 29.63 29.38
C LEU A 316 35.15 30.64 30.47
N LYS A 317 34.69 30.47 31.71
CA LYS A 317 35.16 31.30 32.83
C LYS A 317 36.68 31.20 33.01
N ASP A 318 37.22 29.98 32.92
CA ASP A 318 38.66 29.69 32.99
C ASP A 318 39.44 30.18 31.75
N MET A 319 38.77 30.57 30.66
CA MET A 319 39.37 31.29 29.52
C MET A 319 39.49 32.81 29.75
N GLY A 320 38.97 33.33 30.86
CA GLY A 320 39.06 34.75 31.23
C GLY A 320 37.76 35.55 31.07
N PHE A 321 36.62 34.89 30.78
CA PHE A 321 35.32 35.55 30.71
C PHE A 321 34.66 35.68 32.10
N THR A 322 33.87 36.74 32.31
CA THR A 322 33.05 36.88 33.54
C THR A 322 31.99 35.77 33.59
N SER A 323 31.50 35.40 34.80
CA SER A 323 30.49 34.34 34.96
C SER A 323 29.26 34.54 34.06
N ILE A 324 28.81 35.79 33.96
CA ILE A 324 27.68 36.23 33.13
C ILE A 324 27.99 36.07 31.63
N ASN A 325 29.15 36.56 31.17
CA ASN A 325 29.54 36.44 29.75
C ASN A 325 29.82 34.99 29.35
N ALA A 326 30.40 34.18 30.25
CA ALA A 326 30.68 32.77 30.03
C ALA A 326 29.39 31.96 29.78
N GLN A 327 28.31 32.22 30.54
CA GLN A 327 27.00 31.60 30.31
C GLN A 327 26.42 32.00 28.94
N GLY A 328 26.47 33.27 28.56
CA GLY A 328 25.98 33.75 27.27
C GLY A 328 26.75 33.17 26.06
N LEU A 329 28.07 33.04 26.18
CA LEU A 329 28.94 32.49 25.14
C LEU A 329 28.78 30.97 24.93
N THR A 330 28.03 30.27 25.79
CA THR A 330 27.67 28.86 25.53
C THR A 330 26.58 28.71 24.47
N ALA A 331 25.72 29.71 24.30
CA ALA A 331 24.55 29.60 23.42
C ALA A 331 24.89 29.45 21.92
N PRO A 332 25.85 30.21 21.34
CA PRO A 332 26.12 30.13 19.90
C PRO A 332 26.63 28.76 19.41
N PRO A 333 27.60 28.08 20.08
CA PRO A 333 28.00 26.72 19.69
C PRO A 333 26.85 25.71 19.71
N TYR A 334 25.97 25.77 20.71
CA TYR A 334 24.82 24.87 20.80
C TYR A 334 23.76 25.16 19.74
N PHE A 335 23.51 26.43 19.43
CA PHE A 335 22.59 26.79 18.34
C PHE A 335 23.11 26.32 16.96
N ALA A 336 24.42 26.47 16.71
CA ALA A 336 25.04 25.90 15.51
C ALA A 336 24.86 24.38 15.46
N SER A 337 25.07 23.71 16.61
CA SER A 337 24.87 22.27 16.74
C SER A 337 23.42 21.84 16.49
N PHE A 338 22.43 22.63 16.90
CA PHE A 338 21.01 22.41 16.59
C PHE A 338 20.78 22.36 15.07
N LEU A 339 21.28 23.34 14.33
CA LEU A 339 21.14 23.41 12.87
C LEU A 339 21.84 22.23 12.17
N VAL A 340 23.07 21.92 12.58
CA VAL A 340 23.85 20.81 12.02
C VAL A 340 23.20 19.45 12.32
N THR A 341 22.58 19.28 13.49
CA THR A 341 21.84 18.05 13.83
C THR A 341 20.71 17.79 12.85
N ILE A 342 19.91 18.82 12.52
CA ILE A 342 18.80 18.70 11.55
C ILE A 342 19.35 18.46 10.14
N ALA A 343 20.36 19.24 9.72
CA ALA A 343 20.93 19.13 8.37
C ALA A 343 21.55 17.75 8.12
N THR A 344 22.34 17.23 9.05
CA THR A 344 23.08 15.97 8.87
C THR A 344 22.16 14.76 8.87
N THR A 345 21.12 14.75 9.71
CA THR A 345 20.12 13.67 9.71
C THR A 345 19.29 13.69 8.43
N TRP A 346 18.95 14.86 7.89
CA TRP A 346 18.32 15.00 6.57
C TRP A 346 19.22 14.50 5.42
N ILE A 347 20.50 14.90 5.40
CA ILE A 347 21.47 14.45 4.40
C ILE A 347 21.69 12.93 4.48
N ALA A 348 21.79 12.38 5.70
CA ALA A 348 22.01 10.96 5.90
C ALA A 348 20.82 10.11 5.42
N ASP A 349 19.60 10.61 5.56
CA ASP A 349 18.38 9.98 5.00
C ASP A 349 18.34 10.08 3.47
N ARG A 350 18.81 11.19 2.88
CA ARG A 350 18.83 11.35 1.41
C ARG A 350 19.90 10.49 0.74
N LEU A 351 21.09 10.44 1.32
CA LEU A 351 22.23 9.70 0.76
C LEU A 351 22.22 8.21 1.14
N GLN A 352 21.43 7.81 2.15
CA GLN A 352 21.42 6.44 2.69
C GLN A 352 22.82 5.93 3.09
N GLN A 353 23.71 6.84 3.52
CA GLN A 353 25.10 6.54 3.93
C GLN A 353 25.40 7.00 5.37
N ARG A 354 24.57 6.57 6.34
CA ARG A 354 24.70 6.98 7.77
C ARG A 354 26.09 6.70 8.37
N GLY A 355 26.70 5.58 8.03
CA GLY A 355 28.03 5.21 8.56
C GLY A 355 29.13 6.21 8.16
N LEU A 356 29.09 6.76 6.95
CA LEU A 356 30.05 7.79 6.51
C LEU A 356 29.76 9.13 7.16
N MET A 357 28.47 9.50 7.29
CA MET A 357 28.08 10.72 8.00
C MET A 357 28.58 10.70 9.45
N LEU A 358 28.41 9.58 10.15
CA LEU A 358 28.89 9.40 11.52
C LEU A 358 30.42 9.47 11.63
N ALA A 359 31.14 8.89 10.68
CA ALA A 359 32.60 8.97 10.65
C ALA A 359 33.09 10.42 10.49
N ILE A 360 32.45 11.21 9.61
CA ILE A 360 32.80 12.62 9.39
C ILE A 360 32.49 13.46 10.63
N LEU A 361 31.30 13.31 11.21
CA LEU A 361 30.87 14.08 12.38
C LEU A 361 31.72 13.76 13.61
N SER A 362 32.06 12.48 13.80
CA SER A 362 32.92 12.07 14.91
C SER A 362 34.34 12.59 14.77
N LEU A 363 34.88 12.63 13.54
CA LEU A 363 36.17 13.26 13.25
C LEU A 363 36.15 14.77 13.55
N ILE A 364 35.09 15.49 13.15
CA ILE A 364 34.94 16.93 13.44
C ILE A 364 34.94 17.17 14.96
N GLY A 365 34.17 16.37 15.70
CA GLY A 365 34.14 16.47 17.16
C GLY A 365 35.49 16.16 17.81
N ALA A 366 36.19 15.13 17.32
CA ALA A 366 37.53 14.78 17.80
C ALA A 366 38.54 15.92 17.58
N VAL A 367 38.54 16.54 16.40
CA VAL A 367 39.39 17.71 16.10
C VAL A 367 39.06 18.88 17.04
N GLY A 368 37.77 19.13 17.32
CA GLY A 368 37.36 20.16 18.28
C GLY A 368 37.94 19.95 19.68
N TYR A 369 37.87 18.73 20.20
CA TYR A 369 38.45 18.38 21.50
C TYR A 369 40.00 18.43 21.51
N VAL A 370 40.66 18.07 20.40
CA VAL A 370 42.11 18.22 20.25
C VAL A 370 42.52 19.70 20.29
N LEU A 371 41.80 20.58 19.60
CA LEU A 371 42.05 22.03 19.67
C LEU A 371 41.90 22.57 21.09
N LEU A 372 40.88 22.10 21.83
CA LEU A 372 40.68 22.47 23.24
C LEU A 372 41.82 21.99 24.15
N ALA A 373 42.43 20.85 23.86
CA ALA A 373 43.52 20.28 24.65
C ALA A 373 44.89 20.94 24.36
N VAL A 374 45.16 21.27 23.09
CA VAL A 374 46.49 21.69 22.62
C VAL A 374 46.65 23.20 22.54
N CYS A 375 45.62 23.92 22.08
CA CYS A 375 45.74 25.36 21.84
C CYS A 375 45.66 26.19 23.12
N THR A 376 46.43 27.27 23.19
CA THR A 376 46.46 28.20 24.32
C THR A 376 45.66 29.48 24.06
N SER A 377 45.53 29.91 22.81
CA SER A 377 44.77 31.11 22.43
C SER A 377 43.26 30.93 22.63
N VAL A 378 42.59 31.94 23.19
CA VAL A 378 41.13 31.92 23.46
C VAL A 378 40.33 31.68 22.17
N GLY A 379 40.69 32.31 21.05
CA GLY A 379 40.00 32.15 19.76
C GLY A 379 40.00 30.71 19.24
N ALA A 380 41.17 30.05 19.22
CA ALA A 380 41.28 28.66 18.76
C ALA A 380 40.54 27.68 19.69
N ARG A 381 40.57 27.91 21.02
CA ARG A 381 39.82 27.10 21.99
C ARG A 381 38.32 27.27 21.80
N TYR A 382 37.83 28.49 21.57
CA TYR A 382 36.42 28.74 21.31
C TYR A 382 35.96 28.13 19.97
N ALA A 383 36.79 28.17 18.92
CA ALA A 383 36.53 27.42 17.69
C ALA A 383 36.48 25.90 17.94
N GLY A 384 37.34 25.39 18.83
CA GLY A 384 37.30 24.00 19.30
C GLY A 384 35.96 23.63 19.95
N VAL A 385 35.36 24.52 20.74
CA VAL A 385 34.00 24.34 21.31
C VAL A 385 32.95 24.20 20.20
N PHE A 386 33.00 25.04 19.16
CA PHE A 386 32.08 24.93 18.03
C PHE A 386 32.20 23.56 17.34
N LEU A 387 33.42 23.13 17.02
CA LEU A 387 33.66 21.84 16.37
C LEU A 387 33.24 20.66 17.24
N ALA A 388 33.52 20.71 18.56
CA ALA A 388 33.08 19.70 19.51
C ALA A 388 31.54 19.60 19.55
N ALA A 389 30.85 20.73 19.65
CA ALA A 389 29.38 20.76 19.69
C ALA A 389 28.77 20.21 18.39
N ILE A 390 29.16 20.73 17.22
CA ILE A 390 28.61 20.28 15.93
C ILE A 390 29.04 18.86 15.52
N GLY A 391 29.99 18.25 16.22
CA GLY A 391 30.35 16.84 16.04
C GLY A 391 29.55 15.90 16.95
N VAL A 392 29.49 16.21 18.25
CA VAL A 392 28.96 15.29 19.27
C VAL A 392 27.44 15.11 19.20
N PHE A 393 26.67 16.20 19.18
CA PHE A 393 25.20 16.10 19.20
C PHE A 393 24.65 15.47 17.91
N PRO A 394 25.12 15.85 16.71
CA PRO A 394 24.67 15.21 15.47
C PRO A 394 25.03 13.73 15.37
N CYS A 395 26.13 13.28 16.00
CA CYS A 395 26.47 11.86 16.08
C CYS A 395 25.38 11.06 16.80
N ILE A 396 24.95 11.51 17.97
CA ILE A 396 23.88 10.87 18.77
C ILE A 396 22.58 10.78 17.95
N ALA A 397 22.22 11.86 17.26
CA ALA A 397 21.02 11.91 16.43
C ALA A 397 21.05 10.91 15.26
N ASN A 398 22.23 10.56 14.74
CA ASN A 398 22.39 9.59 13.65
C ASN A 398 22.57 8.13 14.13
N ILE A 399 23.07 7.90 15.35
CA ILE A 399 23.24 6.56 15.93
C ILE A 399 21.88 5.90 16.21
N LEU A 400 20.95 6.65 16.82
CA LEU A 400 19.62 6.15 17.21
C LEU A 400 18.82 5.54 16.04
N PRO A 401 18.59 6.25 14.91
CA PRO A 401 17.88 5.67 13.77
C PRO A 401 18.67 4.56 13.07
N TRP A 402 20.01 4.55 13.15
CA TRP A 402 20.80 3.47 12.58
C TRP A 402 20.63 2.16 13.36
N ALA A 403 20.56 2.23 14.70
CA ALA A 403 20.25 1.08 15.54
C ALA A 403 18.84 0.54 15.27
N LEU A 404 17.83 1.41 15.15
CA LEU A 404 16.45 1.01 14.88
C LEU A 404 16.25 0.39 13.48
N ASN A 405 16.92 0.94 12.46
CA ASN A 405 16.75 0.47 11.08
C ASN A 405 17.39 -0.90 10.82
N ASN A 406 18.41 -1.27 11.58
CA ASN A 406 19.12 -2.54 11.43
C ASN A 406 18.48 -3.69 12.22
N GLN A 407 17.36 -3.45 12.93
CA GLN A 407 16.63 -4.48 13.68
C GLN A 407 15.36 -4.93 12.93
N GLY A 408 15.21 -6.25 12.80
CA GLY A 408 14.22 -6.91 11.94
C GLY A 408 12.76 -6.74 12.37
N SER A 409 12.44 -7.09 13.62
CA SER A 409 11.08 -7.06 14.18
C SER A 409 10.88 -5.94 15.21
N ASP A 410 9.63 -5.64 15.56
CA ASP A 410 9.29 -4.59 16.54
C ASP A 410 9.76 -4.93 17.97
N SER A 411 9.82 -6.22 18.34
CA SER A 411 10.38 -6.66 19.62
C SER A 411 11.91 -6.54 19.64
N ARG A 412 12.59 -6.88 18.53
CA ARG A 412 14.04 -6.69 18.39
C ARG A 412 14.45 -5.22 18.37
N ARG A 413 13.66 -4.33 17.74
CA ARG A 413 13.87 -2.88 17.79
C ARG A 413 13.81 -2.34 19.21
N GLY A 414 12.82 -2.79 20.00
CA GLY A 414 12.69 -2.42 21.41
C GLY A 414 13.89 -2.86 22.23
N MET A 415 14.30 -4.13 22.09
CA MET A 415 15.49 -4.65 22.79
C MET A 415 16.78 -3.97 22.37
N GLY A 416 16.95 -3.70 21.07
CA GLY A 416 18.11 -3.01 20.54
C GLY A 416 18.26 -1.60 21.13
N ILE A 417 17.15 -0.88 21.33
CA ILE A 417 17.15 0.41 22.04
C ILE A 417 17.49 0.24 23.52
N VAL A 418 16.95 -0.78 24.20
CA VAL A 418 17.28 -1.02 25.61
C VAL A 418 18.77 -1.33 25.80
N ILE A 419 19.35 -2.21 24.97
CA ILE A 419 20.79 -2.50 24.99
C ILE A 419 21.61 -1.24 24.72
N LEU A 420 21.21 -0.47 23.69
CA LEU A 420 21.87 0.77 23.32
C LEU A 420 21.89 1.77 24.47
N ASN A 421 20.80 1.87 25.23
CA ASN A 421 20.71 2.83 26.33
C ASN A 421 21.34 2.33 27.61
N ILE A 422 21.15 1.07 28.02
CA ILE A 422 21.81 0.55 29.23
C ILE A 422 23.32 0.72 29.11
N ILE A 423 23.90 0.32 27.99
CA ILE A 423 25.35 0.44 27.75
C ILE A 423 25.72 1.90 27.51
N GLY A 424 25.00 2.60 26.64
CA GLY A 424 25.41 3.93 26.23
C GLY A 424 25.21 5.00 27.29
N GLN A 425 24.23 4.86 28.18
CA GLN A 425 24.04 5.72 29.35
C GLN A 425 25.02 5.39 30.49
N CYS A 426 25.91 4.39 30.33
CA CYS A 426 27.11 4.30 31.17
C CYS A 426 28.20 5.32 30.78
N GLY A 427 28.16 5.89 29.57
CA GLY A 427 29.13 6.89 29.10
C GLY A 427 29.23 8.13 30.00
N PRO A 428 28.10 8.70 30.47
CA PRO A 428 28.10 9.81 31.41
C PRO A 428 28.72 9.53 32.78
N PHE A 429 28.81 8.28 33.24
CA PHE A 429 29.56 7.96 34.46
C PHE A 429 31.04 8.33 34.32
N LEU A 430 31.60 8.08 33.14
CA LEU A 430 32.95 8.50 32.82
C LEU A 430 32.99 10.01 32.52
N GLY A 431 32.11 10.50 31.65
CA GLY A 431 32.07 11.90 31.20
C GLY A 431 31.98 12.93 32.33
N THR A 432 31.18 12.65 33.36
CA THR A 432 30.98 13.58 34.49
C THR A 432 32.15 13.61 35.47
N ASN A 433 33.08 12.65 35.40
CA ASN A 433 34.22 12.52 36.32
C ASN A 433 35.59 12.82 35.68
N VAL A 434 35.65 13.14 34.38
CA VAL A 434 36.92 13.38 33.66
C VAL A 434 37.38 14.85 33.66
N PHE A 435 36.66 15.75 34.33
CA PHE A 435 37.01 17.18 34.47
C PHE A 435 37.21 17.61 35.94
N PRO A 436 38.22 17.05 36.65
CA PRO A 436 38.49 17.43 38.05
C PRO A 436 39.05 18.85 38.15
N GLU A 437 38.84 19.50 39.30
CA GLU A 437 39.34 20.87 39.54
C GLU A 437 40.87 20.97 39.52
N SER A 438 41.58 19.86 39.79
CA SER A 438 43.04 19.77 39.71
C SER A 438 43.60 20.10 38.33
N ASP A 439 42.81 19.91 37.28
CA ASP A 439 43.25 20.06 35.89
C ASP A 439 42.94 21.46 35.33
N ARG A 440 42.44 22.38 36.17
CA ARG A 440 42.24 23.80 35.82
C ARG A 440 43.54 24.45 35.36
N PRO A 441 43.50 25.43 34.43
CA PRO A 441 42.34 25.97 33.70
C PRO A 441 42.10 25.31 32.32
N ARG A 442 42.88 24.27 31.97
CA ARG A 442 42.90 23.70 30.61
C ARG A 442 42.18 22.36 30.47
N TYR A 443 42.05 21.61 31.55
CA TYR A 443 41.38 20.31 31.59
C TYR A 443 41.88 19.32 30.52
N ILE A 444 43.20 19.33 30.23
CA ILE A 444 43.81 18.61 29.09
C ILE A 444 43.43 17.13 29.10
N ARG A 445 43.42 16.50 30.28
CA ARG A 445 43.05 15.10 30.45
C ARG A 445 41.63 14.83 29.99
N GLY A 446 40.66 15.60 30.48
CA GLY A 446 39.25 15.48 30.09
C GLY A 446 39.03 15.69 28.59
N GLN A 447 39.63 16.75 28.02
CA GLN A 447 39.54 17.03 26.58
C GLN A 447 40.16 15.90 25.74
N SER A 448 41.31 15.36 26.16
CA SER A 448 41.99 14.26 25.45
C SER A 448 41.20 12.95 25.49
N ILE A 449 40.56 12.65 26.63
CA ILE A 449 39.68 11.48 26.77
C ILE A 449 38.48 11.61 25.84
N CYS A 450 37.80 12.77 25.82
CA CYS A 450 36.70 13.02 24.90
C CYS A 450 37.12 12.90 23.43
N ALA A 451 38.30 13.44 23.05
CA ALA A 451 38.84 13.28 21.70
C ALA A 451 39.06 11.80 21.33
N ALA A 452 39.64 11.00 22.24
CA ALA A 452 39.89 9.58 22.02
C ALA A 452 38.60 8.79 21.80
N PHE A 453 37.56 9.04 22.61
CA PHE A 453 36.26 8.39 22.42
C PHE A 453 35.56 8.81 21.12
N MET A 454 35.75 10.06 20.67
CA MET A 454 35.23 10.49 19.37
C MET A 454 35.95 9.79 18.20
N PHE A 455 37.27 9.61 18.25
CA PHE A 455 37.99 8.79 17.27
C PHE A 455 37.57 7.32 17.34
N PHE A 456 37.32 6.79 18.53
CA PHE A 456 36.83 5.42 18.69
C PHE A 456 35.45 5.24 18.05
N THR A 457 34.53 6.20 18.21
CA THR A 457 33.24 6.21 17.49
C THR A 457 33.42 6.17 15.97
N MET A 458 34.39 6.92 15.42
CA MET A 458 34.69 6.91 13.98
C MET A 458 35.07 5.49 13.51
N ILE A 459 35.96 4.82 14.25
CA ILE A 459 36.41 3.46 13.94
C ILE A 459 35.23 2.48 14.02
N LEU A 460 34.42 2.56 15.07
CA LEU A 460 33.24 1.70 15.22
C LEU A 460 32.22 1.92 14.10
N ALA A 461 31.99 3.17 13.67
CA ALA A 461 31.08 3.49 12.58
C ALA A 461 31.56 2.90 11.24
N LEU A 462 32.86 2.98 10.94
CA LEU A 462 33.45 2.36 9.75
C LEU A 462 33.42 0.83 9.83
N THR A 463 33.63 0.27 11.02
CA THR A 463 33.58 -1.18 11.27
C THR A 463 32.16 -1.72 11.06
N LEU A 464 31.14 -1.10 11.65
CA LEU A 464 29.75 -1.50 11.45
C LEU A 464 29.33 -1.35 9.97
N ARG A 465 29.76 -0.27 9.31
CA ARG A 465 29.50 -0.08 7.88
C ARG A 465 30.11 -1.21 7.03
N THR A 466 31.38 -1.55 7.27
CA THR A 466 32.07 -2.61 6.51
C THR A 466 31.47 -3.98 6.79
N LEU A 467 31.09 -4.27 8.03
CA LEU A 467 30.37 -5.48 8.42
C LEU A 467 29.03 -5.59 7.68
N LEU A 468 28.22 -4.53 7.65
CA LEU A 468 26.94 -4.53 6.93
C LEU A 468 27.11 -4.70 5.41
N VAL A 469 28.11 -4.05 4.81
CA VAL A 469 28.42 -4.24 3.38
C VAL A 469 28.87 -5.68 3.10
N TRP A 470 29.64 -6.28 4.01
CA TRP A 470 30.06 -7.66 3.89
C TRP A 470 28.90 -8.65 4.08
N GLU A 471 28.04 -8.46 5.08
CA GLU A 471 26.83 -9.27 5.31
C GLU A 471 25.90 -9.17 4.09
N ASN A 472 25.66 -7.95 3.57
CA ASN A 472 24.84 -7.75 2.38
C ASN A 472 25.45 -8.46 1.16
N ARG A 473 26.76 -8.35 0.91
CA ARG A 473 27.44 -9.07 -0.18
C ARG A 473 27.38 -10.59 -0.01
N ARG A 474 27.46 -11.10 1.22
CA ARG A 474 27.33 -12.53 1.51
C ARG A 474 25.90 -13.01 1.24
N LEU A 475 24.90 -12.25 1.69
CA LEU A 475 23.50 -12.52 1.40
C LEU A 475 23.23 -12.44 -0.11
N ASP A 476 23.78 -11.44 -0.81
CA ASP A 476 23.70 -11.30 -2.26
C ASP A 476 24.31 -12.50 -3.00
N LYS A 477 25.40 -13.07 -2.50
CA LYS A 477 25.97 -14.31 -3.06
C LYS A 477 25.10 -15.53 -2.78
N GLN A 478 24.50 -15.62 -1.59
CA GLN A 478 23.74 -16.80 -1.16
C GLN A 478 22.34 -16.86 -1.78
N TYR A 479 21.69 -15.72 -1.93
CA TYR A 479 20.29 -15.62 -2.35
C TYR A 479 20.11 -14.83 -3.67
N GLY A 480 21.20 -14.31 -4.26
CA GLY A 480 21.17 -13.37 -5.40
C GLY A 480 21.13 -11.91 -4.93
N THR A 481 21.56 -10.97 -5.78
CA THR A 481 21.35 -9.54 -5.54
C THR A 481 19.86 -9.24 -5.41
N GLN A 482 19.50 -8.13 -4.76
CA GLN A 482 18.09 -7.72 -4.62
C GLN A 482 17.35 -7.67 -5.97
N VAL A 483 18.03 -7.18 -7.02
CA VAL A 483 17.57 -7.18 -8.41
C VAL A 483 17.36 -8.59 -8.96
N GLU A 484 18.23 -9.55 -8.62
CA GLU A 484 18.11 -10.95 -9.01
C GLU A 484 17.03 -11.70 -8.21
N ARG A 485 16.82 -11.39 -6.93
CA ARG A 485 15.75 -11.97 -6.10
C ARG A 485 14.37 -11.50 -6.55
N GLU A 486 14.24 -10.22 -6.86
CA GLU A 486 13.06 -9.65 -7.50
C GLU A 486 12.85 -10.26 -8.89
N ALA A 487 13.92 -10.47 -9.66
CA ALA A 487 13.84 -11.16 -10.95
C ALA A 487 13.54 -12.67 -10.84
N ARG A 488 13.83 -13.32 -9.70
CA ARG A 488 13.58 -14.75 -9.42
C ARG A 488 12.19 -15.02 -8.84
N GLY A 489 11.40 -14.00 -8.54
CA GLY A 489 10.02 -14.18 -8.07
C GLY A 489 9.94 -14.83 -6.68
N TRP A 490 10.93 -14.60 -5.81
CA TRP A 490 10.80 -14.94 -4.40
C TRP A 490 9.66 -14.11 -3.80
N ASN A 491 8.48 -14.74 -3.69
CA ASN A 491 7.32 -14.18 -3.01
C ASN A 491 7.70 -13.90 -1.55
N LYS A 492 7.38 -12.67 -1.11
CA LYS A 492 7.52 -12.17 0.26
C LYS A 492 6.68 -13.00 1.24
N GLY A 493 7.16 -14.19 1.61
CA GLY A 493 6.64 -15.01 2.70
C GLY A 493 7.38 -14.77 4.02
N GLU A 494 8.53 -14.09 4.00
CA GLU A 494 9.26 -13.72 5.21
C GLU A 494 9.62 -12.23 5.19
N ASN A 495 9.28 -11.56 6.29
CA ASN A 495 9.45 -10.14 6.63
C ASN A 495 10.66 -9.41 6.02
N VAL A 496 10.59 -9.00 4.76
CA VAL A 496 11.56 -8.08 4.14
C VAL A 496 10.85 -7.00 3.31
N ALA A 497 11.25 -5.77 3.58
CA ALA A 497 10.66 -4.51 3.13
C ALA A 497 10.57 -4.38 1.60
N GLU A 498 9.59 -3.58 1.18
CA GLU A 498 9.30 -3.26 -0.21
C GLU A 498 10.26 -2.19 -0.76
N GLU A 499 11.07 -2.56 -1.77
CA GLU A 499 11.72 -1.60 -2.66
C GLU A 499 10.89 -1.44 -3.94
N ASN A 500 10.61 -0.19 -4.30
CA ASN A 500 9.82 0.17 -5.47
C ASN A 500 10.65 1.10 -6.36
N TYR A 501 11.69 0.61 -7.03
CA TYR A 501 12.24 1.23 -8.24
C TYR A 501 13.03 0.21 -9.06
N GLY A 502 12.41 -0.36 -10.10
CA GLY A 502 13.05 -1.29 -11.02
C GLY A 502 12.64 -1.06 -12.47
N ALA A 503 13.57 -1.33 -13.38
CA ALA A 503 13.52 -1.12 -14.84
C ALA A 503 12.47 -1.96 -15.61
N GLY A 504 11.38 -2.39 -14.96
CA GLY A 504 10.41 -3.37 -15.45
C GLY A 504 9.36 -2.88 -16.47
N PHE A 505 9.46 -1.66 -17.00
CA PHE A 505 8.38 -1.07 -17.82
C PHE A 505 8.78 -0.62 -19.25
N ARG A 506 9.80 -1.24 -19.86
CA ARG A 506 10.05 -1.15 -21.32
C ARG A 506 9.30 -2.26 -22.08
N ASN A 507 9.14 -2.15 -23.40
CA ASN A 507 8.54 -3.24 -24.21
C ASN A 507 9.22 -4.57 -23.84
N GLY A 508 8.47 -5.66 -23.81
CA GLY A 508 8.93 -6.88 -23.16
C GLY A 508 8.32 -8.12 -23.76
N ILE A 509 9.02 -9.24 -23.63
CA ILE A 509 8.53 -10.57 -23.97
C ILE A 509 7.50 -10.94 -22.91
N ARG A 510 6.31 -11.36 -23.37
CA ARG A 510 5.20 -11.72 -22.49
C ARG A 510 5.00 -13.22 -22.51
N PHE A 511 4.72 -13.77 -21.33
CA PHE A 511 4.42 -15.16 -21.12
C PHE A 511 3.10 -15.29 -20.38
N SER A 512 2.30 -16.29 -20.76
CA SER A 512 1.05 -16.60 -20.07
C SER A 512 0.70 -18.06 -20.29
N ILE A 513 0.19 -18.70 -19.23
CA ILE A 513 -0.41 -20.02 -19.26
C ILE A 513 -1.92 -19.82 -19.06
N THR A 514 -2.71 -20.41 -19.95
CA THR A 514 -4.16 -20.27 -19.98
C THR A 514 -4.79 -21.65 -19.81
N ASP A 515 -5.78 -21.74 -18.94
CA ASP A 515 -6.56 -22.95 -18.76
C ASP A 515 -7.60 -23.07 -19.88
N ILE A 516 -7.51 -24.16 -20.65
CA ILE A 516 -8.32 -24.44 -21.85
C ILE A 516 -9.11 -25.78 -21.85
N PRO A 517 -9.33 -26.51 -20.73
CA PRO A 517 -10.33 -27.59 -20.70
C PRO A 517 -11.69 -27.16 -21.24
N PRO A 518 -12.50 -28.10 -21.78
CA PRO A 518 -13.75 -27.76 -22.47
C PRO A 518 -14.73 -26.85 -21.71
N HIS A 519 -14.73 -26.88 -20.38
CA HIS A 519 -15.62 -26.09 -19.53
C HIS A 519 -15.12 -24.67 -19.20
N THR A 520 -13.82 -24.39 -19.37
CA THR A 520 -13.22 -23.06 -19.17
C THR A 520 -12.66 -22.47 -20.47
N ALA A 521 -12.57 -23.25 -21.54
CA ALA A 521 -11.99 -22.86 -22.81
C ALA A 521 -12.56 -21.55 -23.35
N ARG A 522 -13.89 -21.37 -23.35
CA ARG A 522 -14.53 -20.14 -23.86
C ARG A 522 -14.06 -18.86 -23.13
N THR A 523 -13.75 -18.96 -21.84
CA THR A 523 -13.40 -17.81 -20.99
C THR A 523 -11.90 -17.56 -20.89
N MET A 524 -11.08 -18.53 -21.31
CA MET A 524 -9.61 -18.45 -21.33
C MET A 524 -9.01 -17.87 -20.04
N PRO A 525 -9.30 -18.42 -18.85
CA PRO A 525 -8.75 -17.91 -17.61
C PRO A 525 -7.23 -18.11 -17.62
N THR A 526 -6.51 -16.99 -17.49
CA THR A 526 -5.05 -17.01 -17.37
C THR A 526 -4.66 -17.46 -15.97
N VAL A 527 -4.00 -18.61 -15.85
CA VAL A 527 -3.57 -19.19 -14.57
C VAL A 527 -2.20 -18.66 -14.14
N TYR A 528 -1.37 -18.29 -15.11
CA TYR A 528 -0.06 -17.72 -14.85
C TYR A 528 0.30 -16.68 -15.92
N GLN A 529 1.00 -15.62 -15.52
CA GLN A 529 1.55 -14.64 -16.45
C GLN A 529 2.88 -14.12 -15.93
N ASP A 530 3.82 -13.91 -16.85
CA ASP A 530 5.10 -13.27 -16.57
C ASP A 530 5.50 -12.34 -17.72
N ARG A 531 6.46 -11.46 -17.47
CA ARG A 531 7.00 -10.54 -18.47
C ARG A 531 8.49 -10.31 -18.25
N ALA A 532 9.27 -10.60 -19.28
CA ALA A 532 10.65 -10.13 -19.35
C ALA A 532 10.69 -8.70 -19.92
N GLY A 533 11.28 -7.75 -19.20
CA GLY A 533 11.41 -6.34 -19.60
C GLY A 533 12.39 -6.06 -20.76
N ILE A 534 12.50 -6.98 -21.72
CA ILE A 534 13.45 -6.93 -22.84
C ILE A 534 12.75 -6.35 -24.08
N SER A 535 13.16 -5.15 -24.51
CA SER A 535 12.60 -4.49 -25.68
C SER A 535 13.41 -4.82 -26.93
N LEU A 536 12.95 -5.79 -27.72
CA LEU A 536 13.59 -6.15 -29.00
C LEU A 536 13.62 -4.99 -29.99
N TYR A 537 12.59 -4.13 -29.98
CA TYR A 537 12.55 -2.95 -30.84
C TYR A 537 13.64 -1.96 -30.45
N ASP A 538 13.69 -1.54 -29.18
CA ASP A 538 14.66 -0.53 -28.73
C ASP A 538 16.10 -1.05 -28.84
N ALA A 539 16.32 -2.35 -28.59
CA ALA A 539 17.63 -2.99 -28.71
C ALA A 539 18.23 -2.94 -30.13
N GLN A 540 17.39 -2.80 -31.15
CA GLN A 540 17.84 -2.68 -32.55
C GLN A 540 18.24 -1.26 -32.93
N PHE A 541 17.91 -0.23 -32.13
CA PHE A 541 18.24 1.16 -32.47
C PHE A 541 19.54 1.58 -31.77
N SER A 542 20.65 1.55 -32.52
CA SER A 542 21.95 2.09 -32.12
C SER A 542 22.30 3.24 -33.05
N GLY A 543 22.49 4.47 -32.55
CA GLY A 543 22.90 5.60 -33.39
C GLY A 543 21.84 6.12 -34.39
N GLY A 544 20.55 5.91 -34.11
CA GLY A 544 19.44 6.47 -34.90
C GLY A 544 18.98 5.62 -36.09
N SER A 545 19.73 4.59 -36.48
CA SER A 545 19.33 3.60 -37.49
C SER A 545 19.03 2.24 -36.86
N ARG A 546 18.20 1.44 -37.55
CA ARG A 546 17.80 0.11 -37.09
C ARG A 546 18.80 -0.94 -37.54
N GLY A 547 19.43 -1.62 -36.60
CA GLY A 547 20.43 -2.67 -36.80
C GLY A 547 19.95 -4.08 -36.39
N PRO A 548 20.86 -5.07 -36.39
CA PRO A 548 20.57 -6.43 -35.92
C PRO A 548 20.24 -6.46 -34.41
N ILE A 549 19.57 -7.53 -33.97
CA ILE A 549 19.36 -7.81 -32.54
C ILE A 549 20.72 -8.14 -31.91
N PRO A 550 21.20 -7.39 -30.90
CA PRO A 550 22.51 -7.62 -30.31
C PRO A 550 22.64 -9.00 -29.64
N GLN A 551 23.82 -9.62 -29.71
CA GLN A 551 24.05 -10.98 -29.19
C GLN A 551 23.70 -11.13 -27.71
N ASN A 552 24.08 -10.16 -26.88
CA ASN A 552 23.74 -10.15 -25.45
C ASN A 552 22.24 -10.09 -25.18
N ILE A 553 21.44 -9.52 -26.10
CA ILE A 553 19.98 -9.51 -26.02
C ILE A 553 19.43 -10.86 -26.46
N ILE A 554 19.99 -11.46 -27.51
CA ILE A 554 19.64 -12.83 -27.93
C ILE A 554 19.79 -13.80 -26.76
N ASP A 555 20.96 -13.78 -26.09
CA ASP A 555 21.24 -14.68 -24.97
C ASP A 555 20.28 -14.45 -23.80
N GLN A 556 19.98 -13.18 -23.46
CA GLN A 556 18.98 -12.85 -22.43
C GLN A 556 17.58 -13.36 -22.78
N VAL A 557 17.17 -13.28 -24.05
CA VAL A 557 15.86 -13.80 -24.47
C VAL A 557 15.82 -15.31 -24.36
N VAL A 558 16.86 -16.00 -24.81
CA VAL A 558 16.98 -17.45 -24.71
C VAL A 558 16.91 -17.89 -23.26
N ASP A 559 17.66 -17.28 -22.35
CA ASP A 559 17.65 -17.61 -20.92
C ASP A 559 16.26 -17.42 -20.30
N ARG A 560 15.51 -16.40 -20.75
CA ARG A 560 14.13 -16.18 -20.31
C ARG A 560 13.17 -17.22 -20.85
N LEU A 561 13.30 -17.63 -22.11
CA LEU A 561 12.48 -18.69 -22.68
C LEU A 561 12.75 -20.06 -22.03
N VAL A 562 14.00 -20.38 -21.70
CA VAL A 562 14.35 -21.58 -20.93
C VAL A 562 13.67 -21.56 -19.56
N ARG A 563 13.62 -20.41 -18.89
CA ARG A 563 12.87 -20.29 -17.64
C ARG A 563 11.36 -20.48 -17.83
N PHE A 564 10.78 -19.95 -18.90
CA PHE A 564 9.37 -20.20 -19.22
C PHE A 564 9.11 -21.67 -19.52
N GLN A 565 10.07 -22.40 -20.09
CA GLN A 565 9.97 -23.84 -20.30
C GLN A 565 9.87 -24.60 -18.98
N ILE A 566 10.74 -24.30 -18.02
CA ILE A 566 10.67 -24.86 -16.66
C ILE A 566 9.30 -24.54 -16.02
N THR A 567 8.81 -23.30 -16.18
CA THR A 567 7.48 -22.94 -15.66
C THR A 567 6.36 -23.70 -16.36
N CYS A 568 6.43 -23.92 -17.67
CA CYS A 568 5.46 -24.78 -18.38
C CYS A 568 5.49 -26.21 -17.82
N ASP A 569 6.67 -26.77 -17.57
CA ASP A 569 6.85 -28.11 -17.01
C ASP A 569 6.27 -28.21 -15.59
N ASP A 570 6.52 -27.20 -14.73
CA ASP A 570 5.98 -27.12 -13.36
C ASP A 570 4.44 -27.08 -13.34
N PHE A 571 3.82 -26.41 -14.31
CA PHE A 571 2.37 -26.35 -14.48
C PHE A 571 1.81 -27.56 -15.25
N GLY A 572 2.66 -28.49 -15.71
CA GLY A 572 2.24 -29.66 -16.48
C GLY A 572 1.68 -29.33 -17.87
N VAL A 573 2.11 -28.25 -18.50
CA VAL A 573 1.65 -27.84 -19.83
C VAL A 573 2.18 -28.83 -20.88
N PRO A 574 1.31 -29.50 -21.67
CA PRO A 574 1.77 -30.41 -22.72
C PRO A 574 2.62 -29.69 -23.76
N ALA A 575 3.73 -30.28 -24.19
CA ALA A 575 4.68 -29.66 -25.12
C ALA A 575 4.03 -29.20 -26.43
N GLN A 576 3.03 -29.93 -26.94
CA GLN A 576 2.27 -29.57 -28.15
C GLN A 576 1.39 -28.32 -27.99
N ASN A 577 1.14 -27.87 -26.77
CA ASN A 577 0.32 -26.71 -26.43
C ASN A 577 1.17 -25.47 -26.08
N ILE A 578 2.47 -25.51 -26.35
CA ILE A 578 3.37 -24.38 -26.13
C ILE A 578 3.62 -23.66 -27.46
N TYR A 579 3.28 -22.38 -27.51
CA TYR A 579 3.39 -21.55 -28.71
C TYR A 579 4.25 -20.32 -28.47
N VAL A 580 5.27 -20.11 -29.32
CA VAL A 580 6.12 -18.91 -29.30
C VAL A 580 5.82 -18.07 -30.54
N LEU A 581 5.23 -16.89 -30.34
CA LEU A 581 4.84 -15.96 -31.40
C LEU A 581 5.79 -14.77 -31.44
N ALA A 582 6.15 -14.31 -32.64
CA ALA A 582 7.00 -13.15 -32.85
C ALA A 582 6.40 -12.19 -33.89
N THR A 583 6.47 -10.89 -33.59
CA THR A 583 5.86 -9.81 -34.39
C THR A 583 6.92 -8.97 -35.11
N GLU A 584 6.58 -7.73 -35.46
CA GLU A 584 7.38 -6.81 -36.29
C GLU A 584 8.85 -6.71 -35.88
N ALA A 585 9.16 -6.58 -34.58
CA ALA A 585 10.53 -6.38 -34.10
C ALA A 585 11.45 -7.53 -34.54
N THR A 586 10.97 -8.76 -34.51
CA THR A 586 11.71 -9.94 -34.96
C THR A 586 11.60 -10.12 -36.47
N ARG A 587 10.43 -9.86 -37.07
CA ARG A 587 10.17 -10.02 -38.52
C ARG A 587 11.10 -9.18 -39.39
N THR A 588 11.43 -7.97 -38.93
CA THR A 588 12.21 -6.99 -39.71
C THR A 588 13.67 -6.86 -39.27
N ALA A 589 14.11 -7.65 -38.29
CA ALA A 589 15.51 -7.68 -37.87
C ALA A 589 16.40 -8.35 -38.93
N PRO A 590 17.56 -7.75 -39.31
CA PRO A 590 18.48 -8.35 -40.28
C PRO A 590 18.94 -9.77 -39.92
N ASN A 591 19.16 -10.05 -38.63
CA ASN A 591 19.58 -11.35 -38.12
C ASN A 591 18.42 -12.19 -37.53
N SER A 592 17.20 -12.02 -38.05
CA SER A 592 16.00 -12.74 -37.56
C SER A 592 16.12 -14.27 -37.67
N ALA A 593 16.72 -14.78 -38.75
CA ALA A 593 16.91 -16.21 -38.94
C ALA A 593 17.85 -16.80 -37.87
N GLU A 594 18.98 -16.15 -37.62
CA GLU A 594 19.94 -16.52 -36.58
C GLU A 594 19.31 -16.49 -35.19
N PHE A 595 18.59 -15.41 -34.86
CA PHE A 595 17.91 -15.28 -33.57
C PHE A 595 16.91 -16.42 -33.31
N ARG A 596 16.11 -16.80 -34.32
CA ARG A 596 15.15 -17.91 -34.19
C ARG A 596 15.83 -19.26 -34.11
N ALA A 597 16.90 -19.48 -34.88
CA ALA A 597 17.70 -20.70 -34.80
C ALA A 597 18.28 -20.89 -33.40
N ARG A 598 18.82 -19.83 -32.79
CA ARG A 598 19.35 -19.86 -31.42
C ARG A 598 18.29 -20.21 -30.36
N ILE A 599 17.05 -19.75 -30.53
CA ILE A 599 15.94 -20.14 -29.65
C ILE A 599 15.65 -21.63 -29.82
N LYS A 600 15.47 -22.09 -31.07
CA LYS A 600 15.18 -23.50 -31.37
C LYS A 600 16.27 -24.44 -30.85
N ASP A 601 17.53 -24.10 -31.05
CA ASP A 601 18.68 -24.91 -30.60
C ASP A 601 18.73 -25.07 -29.07
N ARG A 602 18.22 -24.08 -28.32
CA ARG A 602 18.33 -24.03 -26.86
C ARG A 602 17.09 -24.49 -26.12
N THR A 603 15.90 -24.27 -26.67
CA THR A 603 14.62 -24.65 -26.02
C THR A 603 13.88 -25.76 -26.76
N GLY A 604 14.25 -26.05 -28.02
CA GLY A 604 13.46 -26.90 -28.92
C GLY A 604 12.20 -26.23 -29.47
N TRP A 605 11.91 -24.98 -29.09
CA TRP A 605 10.67 -24.29 -29.49
C TRP A 605 10.83 -23.58 -30.84
N GLU A 606 9.85 -23.78 -31.72
CA GLU A 606 9.73 -23.05 -32.97
C GLU A 606 9.13 -21.67 -32.74
N VAL A 607 9.79 -20.64 -33.28
CA VAL A 607 9.30 -19.25 -33.22
C VAL A 607 8.48 -18.95 -34.47
N ARG A 608 7.16 -18.88 -34.31
CA ARG A 608 6.23 -18.52 -35.38
C ARG A 608 6.26 -17.01 -35.61
N LEU A 609 6.81 -16.59 -36.75
CA LEU A 609 6.72 -15.21 -37.21
C LEU A 609 5.31 -14.95 -37.76
N LEU A 610 4.62 -13.96 -37.18
CA LEU A 610 3.34 -13.51 -37.72
C LEU A 610 3.59 -12.53 -38.87
N SER A 611 2.88 -12.69 -39.98
CA SER A 611 2.83 -11.66 -41.03
C SER A 611 2.12 -10.41 -40.52
N LYS A 612 2.15 -9.30 -41.27
CA LYS A 612 1.41 -8.09 -40.87
C LYS A 612 -0.09 -8.35 -40.90
N GLU A 613 -0.55 -9.10 -41.91
CA GLU A 613 -1.94 -9.49 -42.10
C GLU A 613 -2.41 -10.44 -40.98
N ASP A 614 -1.59 -11.44 -40.64
CA ASP A 614 -1.89 -12.39 -39.56
C ASP A 614 -1.94 -11.71 -38.19
N GLU A 615 -1.02 -10.78 -37.93
CA GLU A 615 -0.99 -10.01 -36.69
C GLU A 615 -2.27 -9.17 -36.53
N GLY A 616 -2.76 -8.55 -37.61
CA GLY A 616 -4.03 -7.82 -37.63
C GLY A 616 -5.25 -8.74 -37.43
N ARG A 617 -5.32 -9.86 -38.15
CA ARG A 617 -6.39 -10.86 -38.03
C ARG A 617 -6.47 -11.46 -36.62
N ILE A 618 -5.33 -11.87 -36.07
CA ILE A 618 -5.23 -12.42 -34.71
C ILE A 618 -5.56 -11.34 -33.68
N GLY A 619 -5.16 -10.09 -33.91
CA GLY A 619 -5.58 -8.96 -33.08
C GLY A 619 -7.11 -8.80 -33.02
N ALA A 620 -7.79 -8.90 -34.16
CA ALA A 620 -9.25 -8.87 -34.24
C ALA A 620 -9.91 -10.06 -33.52
N LEU A 621 -9.33 -11.26 -33.62
CA LEU A 621 -9.74 -12.42 -32.81
C LEU A 621 -9.54 -12.18 -31.32
N GLY A 622 -8.48 -11.47 -30.93
CA GLY A 622 -8.25 -11.06 -29.54
C GLY A 622 -9.37 -10.14 -29.02
N ILE A 623 -9.80 -9.18 -29.83
CA ILE A 623 -10.98 -8.35 -29.54
C ILE A 623 -12.24 -9.21 -29.42
N ALA A 624 -12.52 -10.07 -30.39
CA ALA A 624 -13.69 -10.97 -30.38
C ALA A 624 -13.72 -11.89 -29.15
N SER A 625 -12.57 -12.38 -28.73
CA SER A 625 -12.45 -13.22 -27.54
C SER A 625 -12.75 -12.49 -26.24
N SER A 626 -12.71 -11.14 -26.23
CA SER A 626 -12.82 -10.28 -25.04
C SER A 626 -14.23 -9.74 -24.78
N THR A 627 -15.22 -10.22 -25.52
CA THR A 627 -16.61 -9.73 -25.44
C THR A 627 -17.57 -10.82 -25.88
N SER A 628 -18.85 -10.66 -25.54
CA SER A 628 -19.92 -11.60 -25.89
C SER A 628 -20.30 -11.54 -27.36
N SER A 629 -20.23 -10.34 -27.96
CA SER A 629 -20.43 -10.13 -29.40
C SER A 629 -19.61 -8.94 -29.90
N VAL A 630 -19.26 -8.96 -31.19
CA VAL A 630 -18.53 -7.88 -31.87
C VAL A 630 -19.13 -7.61 -33.25
N ALA A 631 -19.47 -6.36 -33.51
CA ALA A 631 -19.88 -5.89 -34.83
C ALA A 631 -19.53 -4.40 -34.98
N GLY A 632 -18.42 -4.08 -35.65
CA GLY A 632 -17.99 -2.69 -35.80
C GLY A 632 -16.55 -2.52 -36.28
N LEU A 633 -15.99 -1.33 -36.06
CA LEU A 633 -14.57 -1.06 -36.34
C LEU A 633 -13.70 -1.56 -35.19
N ALA A 634 -12.51 -2.06 -35.50
CA ALA A 634 -11.51 -2.48 -34.54
C ALA A 634 -10.18 -1.77 -34.80
N MET A 635 -9.54 -1.32 -33.72
CA MET A 635 -8.23 -0.70 -33.77
C MET A 635 -7.28 -1.26 -32.70
N ASP A 636 -6.03 -1.47 -33.08
CA ASP A 636 -4.95 -1.82 -32.16
C ASP A 636 -3.91 -0.70 -32.14
N LEU A 637 -3.56 -0.23 -30.93
CA LEU A 637 -2.50 0.75 -30.72
C LEU A 637 -1.29 0.10 -30.05
N GLY A 638 -0.31 -0.23 -30.89
CA GLY A 638 1.02 -0.70 -30.50
C GLY A 638 1.98 0.44 -30.12
N GLY A 639 3.24 0.08 -29.90
CA GLY A 639 4.31 1.04 -29.64
C GLY A 639 4.81 1.72 -30.92
N GLY A 640 4.95 0.95 -32.00
CA GLY A 640 5.49 1.40 -33.30
C GLY A 640 4.42 1.73 -34.34
N SER A 641 3.30 0.99 -34.35
CA SER A 641 2.23 1.15 -35.32
C SER A 641 0.84 1.19 -34.67
N THR A 642 -0.14 1.61 -35.48
CA THR A 642 -1.58 1.55 -35.20
C THR A 642 -2.26 0.83 -36.36
N GLN A 643 -3.19 -0.07 -36.06
CA GLN A 643 -3.94 -0.84 -37.06
C GLN A 643 -5.43 -0.51 -37.02
N ILE A 644 -6.10 -0.62 -38.16
CA ILE A 644 -7.56 -0.51 -38.28
C ILE A 644 -8.14 -1.59 -39.21
N THR A 645 -9.27 -2.17 -38.81
CA THR A 645 -10.12 -3.06 -39.62
C THR A 645 -11.58 -2.93 -39.19
N TRP A 646 -12.52 -3.53 -39.90
CA TRP A 646 -13.80 -3.94 -39.31
C TRP A 646 -13.72 -5.39 -38.82
N VAL A 647 -14.58 -5.74 -37.86
CA VAL A 647 -14.69 -7.08 -37.30
C VAL A 647 -16.16 -7.40 -36.99
N VAL A 648 -16.58 -8.61 -37.37
CA VAL A 648 -17.89 -9.17 -37.06
C VAL A 648 -17.71 -10.60 -36.55
N GLU A 649 -18.23 -10.86 -35.37
CA GLU A 649 -18.36 -12.21 -34.82
C GLU A 649 -19.81 -12.67 -34.97
N LYS A 650 -20.00 -13.85 -35.56
CA LYS A 650 -21.29 -14.52 -35.69
C LYS A 650 -21.10 -16.02 -35.55
N ASP A 651 -21.79 -16.62 -34.59
CA ASP A 651 -21.79 -18.08 -34.35
C ASP A 651 -20.37 -18.67 -34.24
N GLY A 652 -19.48 -17.96 -33.55
CA GLY A 652 -18.07 -18.33 -33.34
C GLY A 652 -17.14 -18.01 -34.52
N VAL A 653 -17.67 -17.54 -35.65
CA VAL A 653 -16.90 -17.14 -36.83
C VAL A 653 -16.59 -15.66 -36.75
N VAL A 654 -15.30 -15.33 -36.71
CA VAL A 654 -14.81 -13.94 -36.72
C VAL A 654 -14.37 -13.59 -38.13
N THR A 655 -15.02 -12.59 -38.70
CA THR A 655 -14.73 -12.06 -40.04
C THR A 655 -14.18 -10.65 -39.93
N THR A 656 -13.26 -10.31 -40.82
CA THR A 656 -12.63 -8.99 -40.94
C THR A 656 -12.60 -8.56 -42.40
N SER A 657 -12.13 -7.34 -42.68
CA SER A 657 -11.99 -6.86 -44.06
C SER A 657 -11.23 -7.84 -44.95
N PRO A 658 -11.71 -8.11 -46.18
CA PRO A 658 -10.99 -8.94 -47.14
C PRO A 658 -9.65 -8.32 -47.56
N ARG A 659 -9.50 -7.00 -47.38
CA ARG A 659 -8.26 -6.25 -47.60
C ARG A 659 -7.29 -6.36 -46.42
N GLY A 660 -7.67 -7.06 -45.35
CA GLY A 660 -6.89 -7.18 -44.12
C GLY A 660 -6.96 -5.92 -43.25
N SER A 661 -6.00 -5.78 -42.33
CA SER A 661 -5.88 -4.59 -41.48
C SER A 661 -4.92 -3.58 -42.10
N PHE A 662 -5.34 -2.32 -42.17
CA PHE A 662 -4.45 -1.22 -42.57
C PHE A 662 -3.59 -0.83 -41.38
N SER A 663 -2.28 -0.68 -41.60
CA SER A 663 -1.31 -0.37 -40.56
C SER A 663 -0.58 0.94 -40.85
N PHE A 664 -0.51 1.81 -39.84
CA PHE A 664 0.12 3.11 -39.92
C PHE A 664 1.27 3.23 -38.93
N PRO A 665 2.30 4.06 -39.22
CA PRO A 665 3.41 4.33 -38.32
C PRO A 665 3.03 5.36 -37.21
N TYR A 666 1.84 5.20 -36.63
CA TYR A 666 1.27 6.11 -35.60
C TYR A 666 1.16 5.44 -34.22
N GLY A 667 1.99 4.42 -33.95
CA GLY A 667 2.04 3.79 -32.64
C GLY A 667 2.40 4.78 -31.54
N ALA A 668 2.02 4.51 -30.30
CA ALA A 668 2.10 5.50 -29.23
C ALA A 668 3.50 6.09 -29.04
N ALA A 669 4.58 5.30 -29.17
CA ALA A 669 5.95 5.81 -29.07
C ALA A 669 6.46 6.46 -30.38
N ALA A 670 6.08 5.89 -31.53
CA ALA A 670 6.43 6.45 -32.84
C ALA A 670 5.81 7.83 -33.05
N LEU A 671 4.52 7.97 -32.69
CA LEU A 671 3.79 9.23 -32.78
C LEU A 671 4.33 10.29 -31.81
N THR A 672 4.72 9.91 -30.58
CA THR A 672 5.41 10.85 -29.67
C THR A 672 6.64 11.47 -30.34
N LYS A 673 7.51 10.65 -30.93
CA LYS A 673 8.73 11.15 -31.60
C LYS A 673 8.41 12.03 -32.81
N ARG A 674 7.42 11.63 -33.64
CA ARG A 674 7.00 12.43 -34.80
C ARG A 674 6.41 13.78 -34.38
N LEU A 675 5.62 13.81 -33.30
CA LEU A 675 5.07 15.05 -32.76
C LEU A 675 6.15 15.94 -32.15
N GLU A 676 7.15 15.39 -31.47
CA GLU A 676 8.30 16.15 -30.96
C GLU A 676 9.10 16.79 -32.11
N GLY A 677 9.35 16.04 -33.19
CA GLY A 677 9.99 16.58 -34.40
C GLY A 677 9.17 17.69 -35.06
N ALA A 678 7.87 17.46 -35.26
CA ALA A 678 6.96 18.47 -35.83
C ALA A 678 6.86 19.73 -34.95
N LYS A 679 6.86 19.59 -33.62
CA LYS A 679 6.90 20.71 -32.66
C LYS A 679 8.19 21.53 -32.79
N ALA A 680 9.33 20.88 -33.00
CA ALA A 680 10.61 21.55 -33.20
C ALA A 680 10.64 22.38 -34.50
N GLU A 681 9.93 21.94 -35.54
CA GLU A 681 9.79 22.64 -36.83
C GLU A 681 8.69 23.73 -36.81
N GLY A 682 7.80 23.70 -35.81
CA GLY A 682 6.78 24.71 -35.54
C GLY A 682 5.36 24.32 -35.95
N LYS A 683 4.39 25.19 -35.62
CA LYS A 683 2.94 24.90 -35.73
C LYS A 683 2.46 24.44 -37.11
N LYS A 684 3.12 24.86 -38.19
CA LYS A 684 2.78 24.44 -39.55
C LYS A 684 3.05 22.94 -39.75
N ALA A 685 4.20 22.45 -39.27
CA ALA A 685 4.57 21.04 -39.37
C ALA A 685 3.62 20.15 -38.55
N GLU A 686 3.22 20.60 -37.35
CA GLU A 686 2.21 19.88 -36.55
C GLU A 686 0.86 19.77 -37.28
N LYS A 687 0.40 20.86 -37.92
CA LYS A 687 -0.85 20.84 -38.69
C LYS A 687 -0.75 19.94 -39.92
N THR A 688 0.39 19.97 -40.62
CA THR A 688 0.65 19.08 -41.76
C THR A 688 0.65 17.61 -41.33
N LEU A 689 1.28 17.28 -40.21
CA LEU A 689 1.27 15.92 -39.67
C LEU A 689 -0.16 15.47 -39.32
N LYS A 690 -0.96 16.33 -38.66
CA LYS A 690 -2.36 16.01 -38.35
C LYS A 690 -3.18 15.76 -39.62
N GLN A 691 -3.00 16.60 -40.64
CA GLN A 691 -3.70 16.47 -41.92
C GLN A 691 -3.32 15.19 -42.67
N GLU A 692 -2.03 14.86 -42.73
CA GLU A 692 -1.52 13.58 -43.27
C GLU A 692 -2.20 12.38 -42.58
N MET A 693 -2.28 12.41 -41.26
CA MET A 693 -2.92 11.33 -40.50
C MET A 693 -4.42 11.21 -40.83
N ILE A 694 -5.14 12.33 -40.93
CA ILE A 694 -6.58 12.35 -41.28
C ILE A 694 -6.80 11.72 -42.66
N GLU A 695 -6.03 12.15 -43.66
CA GLU A 695 -6.13 11.63 -45.03
C GLU A 695 -5.87 10.12 -45.07
N ASN A 696 -4.85 9.66 -44.36
CA ASN A 696 -4.51 8.24 -44.28
C ASN A 696 -5.62 7.39 -43.63
N PHE A 697 -6.27 7.89 -42.57
CA PHE A 697 -7.41 7.18 -41.96
C PHE A 697 -8.66 7.21 -42.85
N GLN A 698 -8.93 8.32 -43.55
CA GLN A 698 -10.05 8.43 -44.48
C GLN A 698 -9.88 7.53 -45.72
N GLU A 699 -8.66 7.43 -46.24
CA GLU A 699 -8.34 6.52 -47.34
C GLU A 699 -8.49 5.06 -46.90
N ALA A 700 -7.93 4.69 -45.74
CA ALA A 700 -8.08 3.34 -45.21
C ALA A 700 -9.55 2.99 -44.95
N TYR A 701 -10.35 3.89 -44.37
CA TYR A 701 -11.77 3.64 -44.14
C TYR A 701 -12.54 3.37 -45.45
N ARG A 702 -12.25 4.13 -46.51
CA ARG A 702 -12.83 3.89 -47.85
C ARG A 702 -12.39 2.53 -48.43
N ALA A 703 -11.15 2.14 -48.18
CA ALA A 703 -10.58 0.89 -48.67
C ALA A 703 -10.91 -0.34 -47.81
N LEU A 704 -11.48 -0.18 -46.61
CA LEU A 704 -11.83 -1.30 -45.73
C LEU A 704 -12.98 -2.16 -46.24
N GLU A 705 -13.75 -1.67 -47.22
CA GLU A 705 -14.95 -2.35 -47.74
C GLU A 705 -15.89 -2.73 -46.59
N VAL A 706 -16.28 -1.75 -45.77
CA VAL A 706 -17.21 -1.98 -44.64
C VAL A 706 -18.55 -2.50 -45.19
N PRO A 707 -18.99 -3.71 -44.79
CA PRO A 707 -20.22 -4.30 -45.28
C PRO A 707 -21.45 -3.41 -45.08
N GLU A 708 -22.34 -3.40 -46.06
CA GLU A 708 -23.57 -2.58 -46.02
C GLU A 708 -24.45 -2.90 -44.82
N PHE A 709 -24.57 -4.19 -44.45
CA PHE A 709 -25.35 -4.60 -43.29
C PHE A 709 -24.83 -4.00 -41.97
N LEU A 710 -23.53 -3.75 -41.83
CA LEU A 710 -22.98 -3.09 -40.64
C LEU A 710 -23.42 -1.62 -40.59
N LEU A 711 -23.45 -0.95 -41.74
CA LEU A 711 -23.91 0.43 -41.84
C LEU A 711 -25.42 0.55 -41.61
N GLU A 712 -26.21 -0.37 -42.15
CA GLU A 712 -27.65 -0.45 -41.92
C GLU A 712 -28.00 -0.75 -40.46
N THR A 713 -27.30 -1.71 -39.86
CA THR A 713 -27.45 -2.04 -38.43
C THR A 713 -27.07 -0.85 -37.56
N ALA A 714 -26.01 -0.12 -37.93
CA ALA A 714 -25.60 1.07 -37.21
C ALA A 714 -26.65 2.19 -37.28
N LYS A 715 -27.27 2.38 -38.46
CA LYS A 715 -28.37 3.34 -38.63
C LYS A 715 -29.61 2.94 -37.84
N SER A 716 -29.99 1.66 -37.87
CA SER A 716 -31.20 1.18 -37.19
C SER A 716 -31.08 1.25 -35.66
N LEU A 717 -29.90 0.94 -35.12
CA LEU A 717 -29.62 1.03 -33.68
C LEU A 717 -29.23 2.44 -33.23
N GLY A 718 -28.99 3.38 -34.15
CA GLY A 718 -28.34 4.65 -33.84
C GLY A 718 -26.96 4.48 -33.21
N ARG A 719 -26.30 3.35 -33.49
CA ARG A 719 -25.10 2.91 -32.79
C ARG A 719 -24.04 2.38 -33.76
N PHE A 720 -22.87 3.01 -33.78
CA PHE A 720 -21.70 2.46 -34.47
C PHE A 720 -20.56 2.27 -33.49
N ASP A 721 -20.12 1.02 -33.34
CA ASP A 721 -19.16 0.60 -32.33
C ASP A 721 -17.72 0.66 -32.85
N LEU A 722 -16.82 1.17 -32.00
CA LEU A 722 -15.37 1.09 -32.16
C LEU A 722 -14.78 0.28 -30.99
N TYR A 723 -14.08 -0.79 -31.32
CA TYR A 723 -13.38 -1.65 -30.38
C TYR A 723 -11.88 -1.32 -30.37
N LEU A 724 -11.36 -0.99 -29.19
CA LEU A 724 -9.99 -0.54 -29.00
C LEU A 724 -9.18 -1.55 -28.21
N CYS A 725 -8.03 -1.96 -28.73
CA CYS A 725 -7.07 -2.79 -28.01
C CYS A 725 -5.66 -2.18 -28.06
N GLY A 726 -4.71 -2.78 -27.33
CA GLY A 726 -3.34 -2.30 -27.31
C GLY A 726 -2.97 -1.40 -26.13
N GLY A 727 -1.67 -1.19 -25.96
CA GLY A 727 -1.10 -0.60 -24.74
C GLY A 727 -1.42 0.88 -24.56
N GLY A 728 -1.48 1.64 -25.67
CA GLY A 728 -1.80 3.07 -25.65
C GLY A 728 -3.27 3.33 -25.32
N PHE A 729 -4.20 2.63 -26.01
CA PHE A 729 -5.63 2.78 -25.77
C PHE A 729 -6.05 2.31 -24.38
N ARG A 730 -5.45 1.24 -23.82
CA ARG A 730 -5.70 0.88 -22.41
C ARG A 730 -5.26 1.99 -21.45
N GLY A 731 -4.13 2.65 -21.72
CA GLY A 731 -3.69 3.80 -20.94
C GLY A 731 -4.74 4.92 -20.98
N TRP A 732 -5.22 5.26 -22.17
CA TRP A 732 -6.29 6.23 -22.38
C TRP A 732 -7.58 5.88 -21.62
N GLY A 733 -8.05 4.63 -21.75
CA GLY A 733 -9.26 4.19 -21.08
C GLY A 733 -9.17 4.23 -19.55
N TYR A 734 -8.00 3.94 -18.96
CA TYR A 734 -7.81 4.12 -17.52
C TYR A 734 -7.86 5.59 -17.07
N VAL A 735 -7.40 6.54 -17.90
CA VAL A 735 -7.57 7.97 -17.61
C VAL A 735 -9.05 8.35 -17.69
N LEU A 736 -9.77 7.90 -18.72
CA LEU A 736 -11.21 8.12 -18.85
C LEU A 736 -12.01 7.52 -17.69
N MET A 737 -11.59 6.37 -17.13
CA MET A 737 -12.20 5.82 -15.92
C MET A 737 -12.04 6.74 -14.72
N LYS A 738 -10.85 7.34 -14.52
CA LYS A 738 -10.62 8.30 -13.44
C LYS A 738 -11.48 9.56 -13.61
N GLN A 739 -11.76 9.96 -14.84
CA GLN A 739 -12.61 11.12 -15.16
C GLN A 739 -14.10 10.78 -15.27
N HIS A 740 -14.45 9.51 -15.10
CA HIS A 740 -15.82 9.08 -15.29
C HIS A 740 -16.74 9.77 -14.29
N LYS A 741 -18.02 9.96 -14.66
CA LYS A 741 -19.07 10.54 -13.79
C LYS A 741 -19.28 9.77 -12.48
N VAL A 742 -18.66 8.60 -12.33
CA VAL A 742 -18.63 7.77 -11.12
C VAL A 742 -17.18 7.74 -10.68
N ASP A 743 -16.88 8.46 -9.60
CA ASP A 743 -15.54 8.65 -9.08
C ASP A 743 -15.53 8.37 -7.55
N PRO A 744 -14.61 7.51 -7.05
CA PRO A 744 -13.78 6.60 -7.82
C PRO A 744 -14.61 5.59 -8.62
N TYR A 745 -14.12 5.24 -9.81
CA TYR A 745 -14.76 4.26 -10.67
C TYR A 745 -14.60 2.85 -10.07
N PRO A 746 -15.69 2.09 -9.83
CA PRO A 746 -15.65 0.91 -8.95
C PRO A 746 -15.06 -0.35 -9.61
N ILE A 747 -14.94 -0.41 -10.94
CA ILE A 747 -14.49 -1.62 -11.64
C ILE A 747 -13.05 -1.40 -12.15
N PRO A 748 -12.02 -1.94 -11.48
CA PRO A 748 -10.60 -1.70 -11.81
C PRO A 748 -10.09 -2.56 -12.98
N ILE A 749 -10.97 -2.89 -13.93
CA ILE A 749 -10.69 -3.77 -15.07
C ILE A 749 -10.91 -2.96 -16.34
N ILE A 750 -9.96 -2.93 -17.27
CA ILE A 750 -10.14 -2.13 -18.50
C ILE A 750 -11.10 -2.81 -19.49
N ASN A 751 -11.16 -4.14 -19.47
CA ASN A 751 -11.95 -4.89 -20.42
C ASN A 751 -13.45 -4.66 -20.20
N GLY A 752 -14.16 -4.30 -21.27
CA GLY A 752 -15.60 -4.11 -21.22
C GLY A 752 -16.01 -2.74 -20.68
N PHE A 753 -15.04 -1.86 -20.42
CA PHE A 753 -15.29 -0.45 -20.21
C PHE A 753 -15.74 0.20 -21.52
N ARG A 754 -16.83 0.97 -21.46
CA ARG A 754 -17.43 1.66 -22.61
C ARG A 754 -17.62 3.14 -22.31
N VAL A 755 -17.43 3.95 -23.34
CA VAL A 755 -17.62 5.41 -23.28
C VAL A 755 -18.36 5.91 -24.52
N SER A 756 -19.03 7.05 -24.37
CA SER A 756 -19.66 7.75 -25.49
C SER A 756 -18.61 8.47 -26.35
N ARG A 757 -18.96 8.83 -27.58
CA ARG A 757 -18.13 9.68 -28.45
C ARG A 757 -17.67 10.97 -27.75
N GLY A 758 -18.59 11.63 -27.05
CA GLY A 758 -18.32 12.88 -26.35
C GLY A 758 -17.27 12.73 -25.27
N ASP A 759 -17.44 11.72 -24.39
CA ASP A 759 -16.49 11.45 -23.31
C ASP A 759 -15.13 10.96 -23.86
N PHE A 760 -15.13 10.21 -24.98
CA PHE A 760 -13.90 9.75 -25.61
C PHE A 760 -13.09 10.89 -26.26
N HIS A 761 -13.78 11.86 -26.84
CA HIS A 761 -13.19 12.99 -27.57
C HIS A 761 -12.78 14.17 -26.66
N ASP A 762 -13.10 14.15 -25.36
CA ASP A 762 -12.70 15.18 -24.39
C ASP A 762 -11.20 15.10 -24.06
N THR A 763 -10.37 15.34 -25.08
CA THR A 763 -8.92 15.22 -25.00
C THR A 763 -8.30 16.32 -24.15
N VAL A 764 -8.95 17.48 -24.02
CA VAL A 764 -8.49 18.60 -23.20
C VAL A 764 -8.53 18.21 -21.73
N SER A 765 -9.71 17.78 -21.24
CA SER A 765 -9.86 17.32 -19.86
C SER A 765 -8.88 16.20 -19.53
N VAL A 766 -8.71 15.22 -20.43
CA VAL A 766 -7.74 14.13 -20.27
C VAL A 766 -6.32 14.65 -20.10
N LEU A 767 -5.89 15.60 -20.93
CA LEU A 767 -4.54 16.17 -20.83
C LEU A 767 -4.35 16.94 -19.53
N ASP A 768 -5.32 17.75 -19.13
CA ASP A 768 -5.29 18.50 -17.87
C ASP A 768 -5.14 17.55 -16.67
N SER A 769 -5.88 16.44 -16.67
CA SER A 769 -5.78 15.43 -15.60
C SER A 769 -4.41 14.76 -15.50
N VAL A 770 -3.64 14.74 -16.59
CA VAL A 770 -2.30 14.13 -16.64
C VAL A 770 -1.21 15.17 -16.37
N SER A 771 -1.43 16.44 -16.71
CA SER A 771 -0.49 17.53 -16.43
C SER A 771 -0.59 18.08 -15.00
N ASP A 772 -1.78 18.10 -14.41
CA ASP A 772 -2.02 18.66 -13.06
C ASP A 772 -1.90 17.63 -11.92
N SER A 773 -1.79 16.32 -12.22
CA SER A 773 -1.76 15.30 -11.17
C SER A 773 -0.34 14.84 -10.82
N ASP A 774 0.13 15.21 -9.61
CA ASP A 774 1.16 14.47 -8.86
C ASP A 774 0.66 13.07 -8.41
N GLU A 775 -0.60 12.75 -8.72
CA GLU A 775 -1.34 11.56 -8.30
C GLU A 775 -1.25 10.44 -9.35
N LYS A 776 -0.87 9.23 -8.94
CA LYS A 776 -0.72 8.09 -9.85
C LYS A 776 -2.08 7.58 -10.34
N ILE A 777 -2.37 7.76 -11.63
CA ILE A 777 -3.58 7.19 -12.27
C ILE A 777 -3.50 5.65 -12.26
N PHE A 778 -4.51 4.99 -11.70
CA PHE A 778 -4.60 3.53 -11.65
C PHE A 778 -4.51 2.93 -13.07
N GLY A 779 -3.77 1.83 -13.24
CA GLY A 779 -3.60 1.19 -14.56
C GLY A 779 -2.69 1.93 -15.56
N VAL A 780 -2.23 3.16 -15.24
CA VAL A 780 -1.35 3.97 -16.10
C VAL A 780 0.06 4.07 -15.50
N SER A 781 1.04 3.44 -16.16
CA SER A 781 2.46 3.59 -15.81
C SER A 781 2.99 4.98 -16.21
N LYS A 782 4.09 5.45 -15.60
CA LYS A 782 4.78 6.71 -15.99
C LYS A 782 5.03 6.83 -17.50
N ARG A 783 5.45 5.74 -18.15
CA ARG A 783 5.64 5.69 -19.61
C ARG A 783 4.34 5.86 -20.39
N ARG A 784 3.24 5.25 -19.93
CA ARG A 784 1.93 5.44 -20.58
C ARG A 784 1.45 6.87 -20.40
N ALA A 785 1.62 7.44 -19.21
CA ALA A 785 1.33 8.84 -18.94
C ALA A 785 2.09 9.77 -19.92
N SER A 786 3.39 9.53 -20.14
CA SER A 786 4.17 10.32 -21.11
C SER A 786 3.73 10.14 -22.57
N GLN A 787 2.99 9.07 -22.89
CA GLN A 787 2.44 8.82 -24.23
C GLN A 787 1.03 9.39 -24.42
N ILE A 788 0.30 9.73 -23.34
CA ILE A 788 -1.07 10.25 -23.42
C ILE A 788 -1.19 11.46 -24.37
N PRO A 789 -0.27 12.43 -24.40
CA PRO A 789 -0.34 13.54 -25.36
C PRO A 789 -0.35 13.11 -26.83
N ALA A 790 0.41 12.07 -27.17
CA ALA A 790 0.40 11.52 -28.52
C ALA A 790 -0.91 10.78 -28.81
N VAL A 791 -1.42 10.02 -27.84
CA VAL A 791 -2.70 9.33 -27.95
C VAL A 791 -3.86 10.32 -28.10
N ALA A 792 -3.83 11.46 -27.40
CA ALA A 792 -4.82 12.52 -27.54
C ALA A 792 -4.89 13.07 -28.98
N VAL A 793 -3.74 13.32 -29.61
CA VAL A 793 -3.70 13.74 -31.03
C VAL A 793 -4.30 12.66 -31.93
N LEU A 794 -3.94 11.39 -31.70
CA LEU A 794 -4.50 10.27 -32.45
C LEU A 794 -6.02 10.16 -32.27
N VAL A 795 -6.54 10.31 -31.05
CA VAL A 795 -7.98 10.29 -30.76
C VAL A 795 -8.70 11.40 -31.53
N ASN A 796 -8.18 12.62 -31.52
CA ASN A 796 -8.74 13.73 -32.29
C ASN A 796 -8.76 13.43 -33.80
N VAL A 797 -7.66 12.87 -34.34
CA VAL A 797 -7.61 12.45 -35.75
C VAL A 797 -8.65 11.38 -36.06
N ILE A 798 -8.78 10.35 -35.22
CA ILE A 798 -9.74 9.25 -35.43
C ILE A 798 -11.17 9.80 -35.42
N MET A 799 -11.49 10.73 -34.52
CA MET A 799 -12.81 11.34 -34.45
C MET A 799 -13.09 12.26 -35.65
N ASP A 800 -12.08 12.94 -36.18
CA ASP A 800 -12.18 13.79 -37.38
C ASP A 800 -12.26 12.97 -38.69
N ALA A 801 -11.62 11.80 -38.74
CA ALA A 801 -11.43 11.03 -39.98
C ALA A 801 -12.46 9.91 -40.21
N LEU A 802 -12.98 9.30 -39.15
CA LEU A 802 -13.91 8.17 -39.22
C LEU A 802 -15.37 8.65 -39.19
N PRO A 803 -16.35 7.83 -39.63
CA PRO A 803 -17.78 8.12 -39.48
C PRO A 803 -18.18 8.36 -38.01
N ASP A 804 -19.43 8.75 -37.77
CA ASP A 804 -19.99 9.00 -36.44
C ASP A 804 -20.05 7.73 -35.57
N ILE A 805 -18.89 7.35 -35.04
CA ILE A 805 -18.71 6.34 -34.00
C ILE A 805 -19.37 6.89 -32.74
N THR A 806 -20.38 6.20 -32.23
CA THR A 806 -21.14 6.65 -31.06
C THR A 806 -20.70 5.97 -29.78
N HIS A 807 -20.20 4.73 -29.87
CA HIS A 807 -19.84 3.90 -28.72
C HIS A 807 -18.43 3.34 -28.89
N ILE A 808 -17.60 3.50 -27.86
CA ILE A 808 -16.21 3.03 -27.87
C ILE A 808 -16.04 2.03 -26.73
N GLN A 809 -15.55 0.83 -27.04
CA GLN A 809 -15.28 -0.23 -26.08
C GLN A 809 -13.78 -0.52 -25.98
N PHE A 810 -13.26 -0.58 -24.76
CA PHE A 810 -11.88 -1.01 -24.50
C PHE A 810 -11.81 -2.52 -24.28
N CYS A 811 -10.90 -3.16 -25.01
CA CYS A 811 -10.68 -4.61 -25.03
C CYS A 811 -9.27 -4.93 -24.50
N GLN A 812 -9.18 -5.96 -23.67
CA GLN A 812 -7.91 -6.43 -23.13
C GLN A 812 -7.19 -7.38 -24.06
N GLY A 813 -7.92 -8.26 -24.75
CA GLY A 813 -7.38 -9.26 -25.64
C GLY A 813 -6.51 -8.67 -26.73
N GLY A 814 -5.39 -9.33 -27.00
CA GLY A 814 -4.51 -9.02 -28.11
C GLY A 814 -4.07 -10.29 -28.80
N VAL A 815 -2.83 -10.30 -29.30
CA VAL A 815 -2.31 -11.40 -30.12
C VAL A 815 -2.33 -12.76 -29.42
N ARG A 816 -2.06 -12.83 -28.10
CA ARG A 816 -2.00 -14.12 -27.38
C ARG A 816 -3.38 -14.74 -27.24
N GLU A 817 -4.32 -13.94 -26.76
CA GLU A 817 -5.70 -14.36 -26.53
C GLU A 817 -6.38 -14.67 -27.88
N GLY A 818 -6.13 -13.84 -28.90
CA GLY A 818 -6.63 -14.09 -30.26
C GLY A 818 -6.07 -15.35 -30.90
N PHE A 819 -4.80 -15.68 -30.66
CA PHE A 819 -4.19 -16.90 -31.19
C PHE A 819 -4.77 -18.15 -30.52
N LEU A 820 -4.93 -18.13 -29.20
CA LEU A 820 -5.60 -19.21 -28.48
C LEU A 820 -7.05 -19.37 -28.93
N PHE A 821 -7.75 -18.26 -29.13
CA PHE A 821 -9.13 -18.27 -29.63
C PHE A 821 -9.21 -18.85 -31.05
N ASP A 822 -8.26 -18.56 -31.93
CA ASP A 822 -8.18 -19.12 -33.30
C ASP A 822 -8.04 -20.65 -33.29
N LEU A 823 -7.32 -21.21 -32.30
CA LEU A 823 -7.14 -22.64 -32.15
C LEU A 823 -8.38 -23.37 -31.62
N MET A 824 -9.36 -22.64 -31.08
CA MET A 824 -10.54 -23.26 -30.49
C MET A 824 -11.53 -23.74 -31.55
N PRO A 825 -12.18 -24.90 -31.31
CA PRO A 825 -13.33 -25.33 -32.11
C PRO A 825 -14.38 -24.23 -32.19
N GLN A 826 -15.04 -24.10 -33.34
CA GLN A 826 -16.05 -23.07 -33.56
C GLN A 826 -17.20 -23.19 -32.54
N GLU A 827 -17.55 -24.41 -32.15
CA GLU A 827 -18.61 -24.69 -31.17
C GLU A 827 -18.29 -24.10 -29.80
N ILE A 828 -17.01 -24.12 -29.40
CA ILE A 828 -16.55 -23.49 -28.16
C ILE A 828 -16.58 -21.96 -28.32
N ARG A 829 -16.10 -21.42 -29.44
CA ARG A 829 -16.11 -19.98 -29.69
C ARG A 829 -17.52 -19.39 -29.71
N ALA A 830 -18.48 -20.13 -30.24
CA ALA A 830 -19.89 -19.75 -30.33
C ALA A 830 -20.63 -19.77 -28.98
N GLN A 831 -20.03 -20.31 -27.92
CA GLN A 831 -20.65 -20.29 -26.60
C GLN A 831 -20.79 -18.86 -26.08
N ASP A 832 -21.91 -18.58 -25.42
CA ASP A 832 -22.07 -17.36 -24.63
C ASP A 832 -21.06 -17.37 -23.47
N PRO A 833 -20.17 -16.37 -23.38
CA PRO A 833 -19.09 -16.42 -22.42
C PRO A 833 -19.54 -16.22 -20.98
N LEU A 834 -20.66 -15.54 -20.73
CA LEU A 834 -21.19 -15.32 -19.40
C LEU A 834 -21.85 -16.61 -18.86
N LEU A 835 -22.58 -17.33 -19.72
CA LEU A 835 -23.09 -18.66 -19.38
C LEU A 835 -21.97 -19.67 -19.16
N ALA A 836 -20.95 -19.69 -20.03
CA ALA A 836 -19.79 -20.56 -19.86
C ALA A 836 -19.04 -20.28 -18.55
N ALA A 837 -18.82 -19.00 -18.21
CA ALA A 837 -18.13 -18.60 -16.99
C ALA A 837 -18.88 -18.98 -15.70
N SER A 838 -20.22 -18.93 -15.74
CA SER A 838 -21.05 -19.18 -14.57
C SER A 838 -21.42 -20.65 -14.38
N LEU A 839 -21.30 -21.47 -15.43
CA LEU A 839 -21.77 -22.86 -15.45
C LEU A 839 -21.20 -23.71 -14.31
N LEU A 840 -19.94 -23.48 -13.90
CA LEU A 840 -19.30 -24.25 -12.82
C LEU A 840 -19.98 -24.07 -11.45
N TYR A 841 -20.79 -23.01 -11.29
CA TYR A 841 -21.53 -22.71 -10.08
C TYR A 841 -22.99 -23.18 -10.13
N ALA A 842 -23.43 -23.73 -11.27
CA ALA A 842 -24.83 -24.00 -11.53
C ALA A 842 -25.46 -24.98 -10.51
N PRO A 843 -26.65 -24.65 -9.96
CA PRO A 843 -27.34 -25.55 -9.04
C PRO A 843 -27.89 -26.78 -9.77
N PRO A 844 -28.16 -27.89 -9.05
CA PRO A 844 -28.63 -29.13 -9.68
C PRO A 844 -29.92 -29.00 -10.49
N SER A 845 -30.83 -28.12 -10.08
CA SER A 845 -32.10 -27.84 -10.79
C SER A 845 -32.07 -26.49 -11.49
N ASN A 846 -30.99 -26.17 -12.21
CA ASN A 846 -30.79 -24.87 -12.87
C ASN A 846 -31.96 -24.46 -13.78
N ALA A 847 -32.50 -25.35 -14.60
CA ALA A 847 -33.58 -25.04 -15.54
C ALA A 847 -34.86 -24.59 -14.82
N ALA A 848 -35.29 -25.34 -13.80
CA ALA A 848 -36.47 -25.00 -13.01
C ALA A 848 -36.30 -23.67 -12.24
N ILE A 849 -35.09 -23.40 -11.71
CA ILE A 849 -34.81 -22.13 -11.01
C ILE A 849 -34.80 -20.96 -12.00
N ARG A 850 -34.27 -21.18 -13.21
CA ARG A 850 -34.30 -20.18 -14.28
C ARG A 850 -35.73 -19.85 -14.67
N GLU A 851 -36.59 -20.84 -14.83
CA GLU A 851 -38.02 -20.64 -15.10
C GLU A 851 -38.70 -19.78 -14.03
N LEU A 852 -38.41 -20.03 -12.75
CA LEU A 852 -38.93 -19.19 -11.65
C LEU A 852 -38.45 -17.74 -11.77
N LEU A 853 -37.16 -17.51 -12.01
CA LEU A 853 -36.61 -16.15 -12.17
C LEU A 853 -37.16 -15.45 -13.42
N THR A 854 -37.35 -16.17 -14.52
CA THR A 854 -37.94 -15.62 -15.75
C THR A 854 -39.42 -15.28 -15.54
N ALA A 855 -40.18 -16.13 -14.85
CA ALA A 855 -41.60 -15.88 -14.56
C ALA A 855 -41.84 -14.71 -13.58
N ALA A 856 -40.79 -14.27 -12.88
CA ALA A 856 -40.80 -13.07 -12.06
C ALA A 856 -40.69 -11.77 -12.86
N LEU A 857 -40.37 -11.83 -14.16
CA LEU A 857 -40.33 -10.65 -15.02
C LEU A 857 -41.65 -10.51 -15.81
N PRO A 858 -42.18 -9.29 -16.00
CA PRO A 858 -43.37 -9.09 -16.81
C PRO A 858 -43.06 -9.30 -18.30
N SER A 859 -43.98 -9.94 -19.01
CA SER A 859 -43.88 -10.17 -20.46
C SER A 859 -44.36 -8.99 -21.31
N THR A 860 -45.08 -8.04 -20.71
CA THR A 860 -45.66 -6.86 -21.39
C THR A 860 -45.23 -5.56 -20.71
N SER A 861 -45.43 -4.44 -21.39
CA SER A 861 -45.28 -3.11 -20.80
C SER A 861 -46.45 -2.75 -19.89
N SER A 862 -46.20 -1.91 -18.89
CA SER A 862 -47.25 -1.42 -17.99
C SER A 862 -48.25 -0.53 -18.72
N PRO A 863 -49.53 -0.54 -18.34
CA PRO A 863 -50.59 0.11 -19.13
C PRO A 863 -50.55 1.64 -19.10
N ILE A 864 -50.08 2.27 -18.02
CA ILE A 864 -50.09 3.75 -17.89
C ILE A 864 -48.74 4.35 -18.28
N ASP A 865 -47.68 3.97 -17.58
CA ASP A 865 -46.34 4.54 -17.73
C ASP A 865 -45.47 3.79 -18.77
N SER A 866 -46.01 2.78 -19.46
CA SER A 866 -45.30 1.96 -20.45
C SER A 866 -43.98 1.34 -19.96
N ARG A 867 -43.91 0.99 -18.68
CA ARG A 867 -42.71 0.45 -18.02
C ARG A 867 -42.52 -1.01 -18.38
N HIS A 868 -41.27 -1.43 -18.61
CA HIS A 868 -40.92 -2.81 -18.93
C HIS A 868 -39.65 -3.25 -18.18
N ALA A 869 -39.38 -4.56 -18.17
CA ALA A 869 -38.09 -5.08 -17.73
C ALA A 869 -36.97 -4.61 -18.70
N PRO A 870 -35.78 -4.22 -18.22
CA PRO A 870 -34.69 -3.79 -19.08
C PRO A 870 -34.25 -4.91 -20.01
N VAL A 871 -33.93 -4.55 -21.26
CA VAL A 871 -33.39 -5.50 -22.25
C VAL A 871 -32.10 -6.18 -21.76
N SER A 872 -31.36 -5.51 -20.86
CA SER A 872 -30.17 -6.05 -20.20
C SER A 872 -30.42 -7.32 -19.38
N PHE A 873 -31.65 -7.55 -18.90
CA PHE A 873 -32.06 -8.83 -18.27
C PHE A 873 -32.45 -9.88 -19.31
N ALA A 874 -31.62 -10.01 -20.35
CA ALA A 874 -31.77 -11.00 -21.40
C ALA A 874 -31.64 -12.43 -20.85
N PRO A 875 -32.11 -13.45 -21.60
CA PRO A 875 -32.07 -14.85 -21.16
C PRO A 875 -30.68 -15.32 -20.70
N GLN A 876 -29.60 -14.80 -21.28
CA GLN A 876 -28.21 -15.14 -20.94
C GLN A 876 -27.83 -14.63 -19.54
N LEU A 877 -28.12 -13.37 -19.23
CA LEU A 877 -27.89 -12.81 -17.90
C LEU A 877 -28.70 -13.55 -16.83
N LEU A 878 -29.98 -13.86 -17.12
CA LEU A 878 -30.82 -14.64 -16.21
C LEU A 878 -30.29 -16.06 -15.99
N GLY A 879 -29.78 -16.70 -17.04
CA GLY A 879 -29.12 -18.00 -16.93
C GLY A 879 -27.89 -17.94 -16.04
N ALA A 880 -27.07 -16.90 -16.18
CA ALA A 880 -25.88 -16.74 -15.34
C ALA A 880 -26.21 -16.38 -13.89
N LEU A 881 -27.19 -15.52 -13.64
CA LEU A 881 -27.71 -15.23 -12.30
C LEU A 881 -28.26 -16.51 -11.62
N THR A 882 -28.94 -17.35 -12.39
CA THR A 882 -29.41 -18.66 -11.93
C THR A 882 -28.24 -19.55 -11.52
N ASN A 883 -27.20 -19.60 -12.35
CA ASN A 883 -26.01 -20.39 -12.06
C ASN A 883 -25.32 -19.88 -10.78
N LEU A 884 -25.27 -18.57 -10.55
CA LEU A 884 -24.55 -17.98 -9.43
C LEU A 884 -25.38 -17.87 -8.13
N LEU A 885 -26.67 -18.23 -8.18
CA LEU A 885 -27.65 -17.97 -7.11
C LEU A 885 -27.22 -18.51 -5.73
N PHE A 886 -26.48 -19.63 -5.73
CA PHE A 886 -26.01 -20.32 -4.52
C PHE A 886 -24.49 -20.28 -4.36
N ALA A 887 -23.75 -19.60 -5.24
CA ALA A 887 -22.29 -19.63 -5.28
C ALA A 887 -21.63 -19.18 -3.96
N HIS A 888 -22.31 -18.31 -3.20
CA HIS A 888 -21.82 -17.76 -1.94
C HIS A 888 -22.41 -18.44 -0.69
N SER A 889 -23.11 -19.57 -0.84
CA SER A 889 -23.79 -20.26 0.27
C SER A 889 -22.84 -20.73 1.38
N GLN A 890 -21.59 -21.06 1.04
CA GLN A 890 -20.56 -21.52 1.98
C GLN A 890 -19.84 -20.38 2.72
N VAL A 891 -20.08 -19.13 2.31
CA VAL A 891 -19.49 -17.94 2.95
C VAL A 891 -20.21 -17.65 4.29
N PRO A 892 -19.50 -17.20 5.35
CA PRO A 892 -20.12 -16.78 6.61
C PRO A 892 -21.25 -15.78 6.37
N ARG A 893 -22.36 -15.96 7.09
CA ARG A 893 -23.63 -15.27 6.84
C ARG A 893 -23.47 -13.75 6.84
N GLU A 894 -22.63 -13.23 7.73
CA GLU A 894 -22.35 -11.81 7.95
C GLU A 894 -21.62 -11.16 6.76
N SER A 895 -20.82 -11.92 6.02
CA SER A 895 -20.00 -11.41 4.91
C SER A 895 -20.57 -11.74 3.52
N ARG A 896 -21.64 -12.53 3.46
CA ARG A 896 -22.13 -13.13 2.22
C ARG A 896 -22.61 -12.11 1.19
N SER A 897 -23.30 -11.06 1.63
CA SER A 897 -23.72 -9.95 0.75
C SER A 897 -22.51 -9.17 0.21
N ALA A 898 -21.48 -8.93 1.03
CA ALA A 898 -20.26 -8.27 0.60
C ALA A 898 -19.49 -9.12 -0.41
N VAL A 899 -19.27 -10.41 -0.16
CA VAL A 899 -18.59 -11.29 -1.13
C VAL A 899 -19.37 -11.40 -2.44
N ALA A 900 -20.71 -11.49 -2.37
CA ALA A 900 -21.56 -11.49 -3.56
C ALA A 900 -21.47 -10.18 -4.37
N LEU A 901 -21.39 -9.04 -3.69
CA LEU A 901 -21.19 -7.73 -4.31
C LEU A 901 -19.82 -7.63 -5.02
N HIS A 902 -18.79 -8.27 -4.48
CA HIS A 902 -17.44 -8.29 -5.06
C HIS A 902 -17.22 -9.40 -6.10
N SER A 903 -18.21 -10.24 -6.36
CA SER A 903 -18.11 -11.44 -7.20
C SER A 903 -17.53 -11.20 -8.60
N THR A 904 -17.79 -10.03 -9.19
CA THR A 904 -17.39 -9.69 -10.56
C THR A 904 -16.16 -8.79 -10.66
N THR A 905 -15.64 -8.27 -9.54
CA THR A 905 -14.47 -7.38 -9.52
C THR A 905 -13.25 -8.02 -8.88
N THR A 906 -13.43 -8.70 -7.75
CA THR A 906 -12.35 -9.38 -7.00
C THR A 906 -12.69 -10.83 -6.64
N GLY A 907 -13.92 -11.28 -6.91
CA GLY A 907 -14.39 -12.63 -6.62
C GLY A 907 -14.39 -13.59 -7.82
N ILE A 908 -15.33 -14.54 -7.77
CA ILE A 908 -15.39 -15.73 -8.64
C ILE A 908 -15.49 -15.47 -10.16
N LEU A 909 -15.87 -14.27 -10.58
CA LEU A 909 -15.94 -13.85 -11.99
C LEU A 909 -14.97 -12.72 -12.34
N ALA A 910 -14.04 -12.37 -11.45
CA ALA A 910 -13.07 -11.31 -11.68
C ALA A 910 -12.17 -11.60 -12.90
N SER A 911 -11.78 -12.86 -13.10
CA SER A 911 -10.91 -13.31 -14.20
C SER A 911 -11.60 -13.40 -15.57
N VAL A 912 -12.93 -13.23 -15.62
CA VAL A 912 -13.72 -13.42 -16.84
C VAL A 912 -13.60 -12.18 -17.72
N ASN A 913 -12.66 -12.20 -18.66
CA ASN A 913 -12.31 -11.05 -19.51
C ASN A 913 -13.29 -10.80 -20.66
N THR A 914 -14.50 -11.35 -20.62
CA THR A 914 -15.55 -11.20 -21.64
C THR A 914 -16.72 -10.33 -21.18
N LEU A 915 -16.79 -10.02 -19.88
CA LEU A 915 -17.90 -9.29 -19.30
C LEU A 915 -17.73 -7.78 -19.50
N SER A 916 -18.81 -7.14 -19.94
CA SER A 916 -18.96 -5.70 -19.90
C SER A 916 -19.11 -5.21 -18.45
N HIS A 917 -18.80 -3.93 -18.23
CA HIS A 917 -18.93 -3.32 -16.91
C HIS A 917 -20.36 -3.27 -16.41
N VAL A 918 -21.32 -3.14 -17.34
CA VAL A 918 -22.75 -3.20 -17.06
C VAL A 918 -23.11 -4.59 -16.54
N GLU A 919 -22.74 -5.67 -17.25
CA GLU A 919 -23.01 -7.05 -16.80
C GLU A 919 -22.38 -7.33 -15.43
N ARG A 920 -21.14 -6.89 -15.21
CA ARG A 920 -20.47 -7.02 -13.90
C ARG A 920 -21.28 -6.36 -12.78
N ALA A 921 -21.77 -5.16 -13.02
CA ALA A 921 -22.58 -4.42 -12.05
C ALA A 921 -23.95 -5.08 -11.81
N LEU A 922 -24.66 -5.48 -12.87
CA LEU A 922 -25.97 -6.13 -12.76
C LEU A 922 -25.90 -7.43 -11.95
N ILE A 923 -24.88 -8.27 -12.21
CA ILE A 923 -24.68 -9.53 -11.49
C ILE A 923 -24.38 -9.26 -10.02
N ALA A 924 -23.40 -8.40 -9.74
CA ALA A 924 -22.99 -8.09 -8.37
C ALA A 924 -24.12 -7.48 -7.52
N LEU A 925 -24.87 -6.52 -8.07
CA LEU A 925 -25.99 -5.88 -7.37
C LEU A 925 -27.12 -6.87 -7.10
N THR A 926 -27.48 -7.69 -8.09
CA THR A 926 -28.55 -8.69 -7.94
C THR A 926 -28.15 -9.77 -6.90
N LEU A 927 -26.91 -10.25 -6.94
CA LEU A 927 -26.42 -11.25 -5.98
C LEU A 927 -26.25 -10.67 -4.57
N CYS A 928 -25.87 -9.40 -4.43
CA CYS A 928 -25.83 -8.71 -3.14
C CYS A 928 -27.23 -8.68 -2.49
N GLU A 929 -28.24 -8.30 -3.26
CA GLU A 929 -29.65 -8.23 -2.84
C GLU A 929 -30.27 -9.60 -2.57
N ARG A 930 -29.83 -10.66 -3.26
CA ARG A 930 -30.18 -12.06 -2.96
C ARG A 930 -29.88 -12.44 -1.53
N TRP A 931 -28.77 -11.99 -0.96
CA TRP A 931 -28.37 -12.36 0.40
C TRP A 931 -28.90 -11.42 1.46
N ALA A 932 -29.20 -10.17 1.09
CA ALA A 932 -29.88 -9.19 1.93
C ALA A 932 -29.27 -9.00 3.35
N GLY A 933 -27.95 -9.20 3.49
CA GLY A 933 -27.19 -8.93 4.69
C GLY A 933 -26.74 -7.47 4.77
N ASP A 934 -26.34 -7.04 5.96
CA ASP A 934 -25.79 -5.71 6.17
C ASP A 934 -24.43 -5.57 5.48
N LEU A 935 -24.20 -4.42 4.86
CA LEU A 935 -22.92 -4.10 4.23
C LEU A 935 -22.10 -3.24 5.18
N ALA A 936 -20.79 -3.48 5.23
CA ALA A 936 -19.88 -2.57 5.91
C ALA A 936 -19.88 -1.20 5.21
N PRO A 937 -19.55 -0.09 5.88
CA PRO A 937 -19.56 1.25 5.27
C PRO A 937 -18.76 1.35 3.96
N THR A 938 -17.66 0.61 3.83
CA THR A 938 -16.86 0.52 2.61
C THR A 938 -17.61 -0.17 1.47
N ASP A 939 -18.34 -1.24 1.76
CA ASP A 939 -19.13 -1.99 0.79
C ASP A 939 -20.41 -1.24 0.39
N GLU A 940 -20.98 -0.42 1.28
CA GLU A 940 -22.08 0.48 0.93
C GLU A 940 -21.65 1.57 -0.06
N ILE A 941 -20.44 2.11 0.09
CA ILE A 941 -19.85 3.05 -0.88
C ILE A 941 -19.66 2.34 -2.22
N PHE A 942 -19.05 1.15 -2.21
CA PHE A 942 -18.84 0.35 -3.41
C PHE A 942 -20.15 -0.01 -4.11
N HIS A 943 -21.17 -0.43 -3.37
CA HIS A 943 -22.52 -0.71 -3.89
C HIS A 943 -23.12 0.52 -4.58
N ARG A 944 -23.05 1.71 -3.94
CA ARG A 944 -23.55 2.97 -4.52
C ARG A 944 -22.79 3.40 -5.78
N GLN A 945 -21.48 3.16 -5.83
CA GLN A 945 -20.69 3.44 -7.03
C GLN A 945 -21.09 2.49 -8.15
N LEU A 946 -21.19 1.20 -7.86
CA LEU A 946 -21.55 0.16 -8.83
C LEU A 946 -22.97 0.37 -9.38
N SER A 947 -23.92 0.78 -8.52
CA SER A 947 -25.28 1.12 -8.96
C SER A 947 -25.34 2.34 -9.89
N ARG A 948 -24.32 3.21 -9.86
CA ARG A 948 -24.21 4.36 -10.79
C ARG A 948 -23.57 3.98 -12.12
N CYS A 949 -23.01 2.78 -12.25
CA CYS A 949 -22.51 2.24 -13.52
C CYS A 949 -23.63 1.68 -14.42
N VAL A 950 -24.85 1.55 -13.90
CA VAL A 950 -26.04 1.09 -14.63
C VAL A 950 -27.12 2.17 -14.60
N SER A 951 -28.13 2.03 -15.45
CA SER A 951 -29.28 2.94 -15.45
C SER A 951 -30.08 2.81 -14.13
N LYS A 952 -30.83 3.88 -13.80
CA LYS A 952 -31.71 3.87 -12.60
C LYS A 952 -32.75 2.74 -12.67
N GLN A 953 -33.22 2.44 -13.88
CA GLN A 953 -34.13 1.35 -14.15
C GLN A 953 -33.47 0.01 -13.83
N GLU A 954 -32.30 -0.27 -14.41
CA GLU A 954 -31.54 -1.50 -14.15
C GLU A 954 -31.20 -1.70 -12.67
N ALA A 955 -30.77 -0.65 -11.97
CA ALA A 955 -30.47 -0.73 -10.54
C ALA A 955 -31.70 -1.13 -9.71
N TRP A 956 -32.88 -0.58 -10.01
CA TRP A 956 -34.12 -0.95 -9.33
C TRP A 956 -34.52 -2.41 -9.65
N TRP A 957 -34.36 -2.85 -10.89
CA TRP A 957 -34.63 -4.24 -11.28
C TRP A 957 -33.66 -5.24 -10.64
N CYS A 958 -32.40 -4.86 -10.39
CA CYS A 958 -31.47 -5.67 -9.59
C CYS A 958 -31.99 -5.88 -8.16
N GLN A 959 -32.54 -4.83 -7.53
CA GLN A 959 -33.15 -4.94 -6.21
C GLN A 959 -34.37 -5.85 -6.22
N TYR A 960 -35.29 -5.65 -7.16
CA TYR A 960 -36.49 -6.48 -7.29
C TYR A 960 -36.13 -7.96 -7.52
N LEU A 961 -35.32 -8.24 -8.54
CA LEU A 961 -34.95 -9.60 -8.90
C LEU A 961 -34.08 -10.25 -7.83
N GLY A 962 -33.22 -9.50 -7.15
CA GLY A 962 -32.44 -9.98 -6.01
C GLY A 962 -33.33 -10.41 -4.83
N ARG A 963 -34.40 -9.67 -4.53
CA ARG A 963 -35.37 -10.08 -3.48
C ARG A 963 -36.22 -11.27 -3.89
N VAL A 964 -36.58 -11.39 -5.17
CA VAL A 964 -37.23 -12.61 -5.70
C VAL A 964 -36.29 -13.80 -5.63
N ALA A 965 -35.03 -13.63 -6.01
CA ALA A 965 -33.98 -14.62 -5.88
C ALA A 965 -33.80 -15.06 -4.41
N ALA A 966 -33.95 -14.13 -3.46
CA ALA A 966 -33.94 -14.44 -2.04
C ALA A 966 -35.10 -15.36 -1.63
N LEU A 967 -36.31 -15.06 -2.08
CA LEU A 967 -37.49 -15.91 -1.88
C LEU A 967 -37.27 -17.32 -2.45
N ILE A 968 -36.80 -17.42 -3.69
CA ILE A 968 -36.56 -18.71 -4.36
C ILE A 968 -35.55 -19.54 -3.56
N GLY A 969 -34.43 -18.95 -3.19
CA GLY A 969 -33.39 -19.71 -2.49
C GLY A 969 -33.66 -19.96 -1.00
N ASP A 970 -34.62 -19.25 -0.39
CA ASP A 970 -35.15 -19.61 0.94
C ASP A 970 -36.09 -20.82 0.85
N VAL A 971 -36.90 -20.91 -0.21
CA VAL A 971 -37.79 -22.07 -0.48
C VAL A 971 -37.02 -23.30 -0.97
N HIS A 972 -35.97 -23.08 -1.77
CA HIS A 972 -35.11 -24.11 -2.36
C HIS A 972 -33.64 -23.95 -1.92
N PRO A 973 -33.31 -24.14 -0.63
CA PRO A 973 -31.98 -23.84 -0.09
C PRO A 973 -30.86 -24.70 -0.67
N SER A 974 -31.17 -25.92 -1.16
CA SER A 974 -30.21 -26.82 -1.80
C SER A 974 -30.06 -26.60 -3.31
N GLY A 975 -30.78 -25.62 -3.89
CA GLY A 975 -30.84 -25.44 -5.34
C GLY A 975 -31.51 -26.60 -6.08
N ARG A 976 -32.26 -27.46 -5.37
CA ARG A 976 -33.05 -28.55 -5.95
C ARG A 976 -34.54 -28.21 -5.97
N VAL A 977 -35.15 -28.38 -7.12
CA VAL A 977 -36.60 -28.29 -7.34
C VAL A 977 -37.08 -29.71 -7.65
N SER A 978 -38.00 -30.24 -6.82
CA SER A 978 -38.54 -31.58 -7.05
C SER A 978 -39.61 -31.55 -8.14
N ASN A 979 -39.45 -32.40 -9.16
CA ASN A 979 -40.44 -32.54 -10.23
C ASN A 979 -41.74 -33.20 -9.76
N MET A 980 -41.70 -33.99 -8.67
CA MET A 980 -42.88 -34.64 -8.08
C MET A 980 -43.59 -33.75 -7.04
N HIS A 981 -42.89 -32.77 -6.47
CA HIS A 981 -43.39 -31.90 -5.41
C HIS A 981 -42.83 -30.47 -5.57
N TRP A 982 -43.33 -29.72 -6.57
CA TRP A 982 -43.00 -28.30 -6.74
C TRP A 982 -43.47 -27.51 -5.51
N ARG A 983 -42.69 -26.55 -4.99
CA ARG A 983 -43.07 -25.82 -3.76
C ARG A 983 -43.73 -24.48 -4.06
N ILE A 984 -43.14 -23.73 -4.98
CA ILE A 984 -43.65 -22.44 -5.45
C ILE A 984 -43.68 -22.39 -6.97
N GLN A 985 -44.62 -21.60 -7.51
CA GLN A 985 -44.60 -21.09 -8.88
C GLN A 985 -44.78 -19.57 -8.84
N LEU A 986 -44.11 -18.87 -9.75
CA LEU A 986 -44.18 -17.42 -9.85
C LEU A 986 -44.93 -17.02 -11.13
N GLU A 987 -45.77 -16.00 -11.03
CA GLU A 987 -46.45 -15.39 -12.17
C GLU A 987 -46.49 -13.88 -11.96
N THR A 988 -46.10 -13.11 -12.97
CA THR A 988 -46.01 -11.65 -12.88
C THR A 988 -46.93 -10.97 -13.88
N GLY A 989 -47.67 -9.95 -13.44
CA GLY A 989 -48.56 -9.17 -14.28
C GLY A 989 -48.68 -7.71 -13.84
N TRP A 990 -49.20 -6.86 -14.73
CA TRP A 990 -49.46 -5.45 -14.45
C TRP A 990 -50.91 -5.24 -14.02
N GLU A 991 -51.11 -4.37 -13.03
CA GLU A 991 -52.43 -3.92 -12.57
C GLU A 991 -52.46 -2.40 -12.43
N SER A 992 -53.58 -1.78 -12.84
CA SER A 992 -53.84 -0.38 -12.52
C SER A 992 -54.49 -0.28 -11.14
N ILE A 993 -53.93 0.57 -10.28
CA ILE A 993 -54.49 0.85 -8.95
C ILE A 993 -54.73 2.35 -8.76
N VAL A 994 -55.86 2.71 -8.15
CA VAL A 994 -56.19 4.09 -7.79
C VAL A 994 -55.62 4.41 -6.41
N LYS A 995 -54.77 5.43 -6.29
CA LYS A 995 -54.26 5.89 -4.99
C LYS A 995 -54.24 7.41 -4.90
N LYS A 996 -54.92 7.97 -3.90
CA LYS A 996 -55.04 9.43 -3.68
C LYS A 996 -55.58 10.20 -4.92
N LYS A 997 -56.52 9.59 -5.64
CA LYS A 997 -57.19 10.09 -6.86
C LYS A 997 -56.41 9.99 -8.18
N ASP A 998 -55.17 9.49 -8.18
CA ASP A 998 -54.42 9.19 -9.41
C ASP A 998 -54.35 7.67 -9.65
N GLU A 999 -54.55 7.25 -10.91
CA GLU A 999 -54.26 5.89 -11.36
C GLU A 999 -52.75 5.69 -11.49
N CYS A 1000 -52.24 4.55 -11.05
CA CYS A 1000 -50.83 4.22 -11.17
C CYS A 1000 -50.59 2.72 -11.38
N ASP A 1001 -49.51 2.40 -12.09
CA ASP A 1001 -49.13 1.02 -12.36
C ASP A 1001 -48.56 0.32 -11.12
N MET A 1002 -48.99 -0.94 -10.92
CA MET A 1002 -48.44 -1.87 -9.96
C MET A 1002 -48.04 -3.17 -10.65
N LEU A 1003 -46.82 -3.63 -10.38
CA LEU A 1003 -46.33 -4.95 -10.73
C LEU A 1003 -46.79 -5.96 -9.68
N ARG A 1004 -47.67 -6.89 -10.04
CA ARG A 1004 -48.12 -7.95 -9.15
C ARG A 1004 -47.32 -9.22 -9.37
N LEU A 1005 -46.68 -9.71 -8.32
CA LEU A 1005 -46.07 -11.04 -8.26
C LEU A 1005 -47.01 -11.99 -7.52
N LYS A 1006 -47.55 -12.99 -8.22
CA LYS A 1006 -48.31 -14.08 -7.63
C LYS A 1006 -47.37 -15.23 -7.29
N VAL A 1007 -47.40 -15.67 -6.04
CA VAL A 1007 -46.62 -16.81 -5.53
C VAL A 1007 -47.62 -17.94 -5.23
N LYS A 1008 -47.76 -18.87 -6.18
CA LYS A 1008 -48.61 -20.06 -5.98
C LYS A 1008 -47.84 -21.08 -5.15
N CYS A 1009 -48.48 -21.68 -4.15
CA CYS A 1009 -47.88 -22.67 -3.27
C CYS A 1009 -48.66 -23.98 -3.31
N ASN A 1010 -47.97 -25.12 -3.20
CA ASN A 1010 -48.66 -26.40 -3.05
C ASN A 1010 -48.87 -26.79 -1.57
N ASP A 1011 -49.74 -27.76 -1.32
CA ASP A 1011 -50.05 -28.23 0.05
C ASP A 1011 -48.81 -28.72 0.82
N VAL A 1012 -47.82 -29.25 0.10
CA VAL A 1012 -46.53 -29.69 0.68
C VAL A 1012 -45.69 -28.51 1.16
N ALA A 1013 -45.69 -27.40 0.42
CA ALA A 1013 -45.01 -26.17 0.83
C ALA A 1013 -45.68 -25.55 2.06
N VAL A 1014 -47.02 -25.57 2.13
CA VAL A 1014 -47.80 -25.09 3.28
C VAL A 1014 -47.53 -25.93 4.54
N ALA A 1015 -47.34 -27.24 4.39
CA ALA A 1015 -47.02 -28.14 5.50
C ALA A 1015 -45.56 -28.06 5.97
N ALA A 1016 -44.60 -27.84 5.05
CA ALA A 1016 -43.16 -27.80 5.36
C ALA A 1016 -42.63 -26.40 5.70
N PHE A 1017 -43.30 -25.35 5.22
CA PHE A 1017 -42.94 -23.94 5.38
C PHE A 1017 -44.19 -23.24 5.91
N SER A 1018 -44.18 -22.78 7.16
CA SER A 1018 -45.32 -22.01 7.68
C SER A 1018 -45.70 -20.89 6.69
N LEU A 1019 -46.98 -20.80 6.33
CA LEU A 1019 -47.54 -19.76 5.46
C LEU A 1019 -47.11 -18.35 5.92
N ASP A 1020 -46.94 -18.15 7.22
CA ASP A 1020 -46.48 -16.90 7.80
C ASP A 1020 -45.03 -16.59 7.47
N SER A 1021 -44.15 -17.61 7.42
CA SER A 1021 -42.77 -17.45 6.99
C SER A 1021 -42.69 -17.05 5.53
N LEU A 1022 -43.51 -17.67 4.66
CA LEU A 1022 -43.56 -17.30 3.26
C LEU A 1022 -44.10 -15.87 3.05
N ARG A 1023 -45.14 -15.48 3.81
CA ARG A 1023 -45.66 -14.11 3.84
C ARG A 1023 -44.59 -13.09 4.25
N GLU A 1024 -43.84 -13.36 5.32
CA GLU A 1024 -42.75 -12.47 5.76
C GLU A 1024 -41.70 -12.27 4.66
N ARG A 1025 -41.39 -13.31 3.89
CA ARG A 1025 -40.43 -13.24 2.76
C ARG A 1025 -41.02 -12.50 1.56
N ALA A 1026 -42.27 -12.77 1.22
CA ALA A 1026 -43.02 -12.06 0.18
C ALA A 1026 -43.12 -10.55 0.48
N GLU A 1027 -43.33 -10.15 1.74
CA GLU A 1027 -43.32 -8.75 2.16
C GLU A 1027 -41.99 -8.05 1.87
N LYS A 1028 -40.86 -8.76 1.91
CA LYS A 1028 -39.54 -8.17 1.56
C LYS A 1028 -39.47 -7.82 0.07
N VAL A 1029 -40.11 -8.60 -0.80
CA VAL A 1029 -40.24 -8.30 -2.23
C VAL A 1029 -41.18 -7.10 -2.42
N GLU A 1030 -42.33 -7.08 -1.73
CA GLU A 1030 -43.29 -5.96 -1.79
C GLU A 1030 -42.68 -4.63 -1.32
N LYS A 1031 -41.81 -4.68 -0.29
CA LYS A 1031 -41.12 -3.49 0.24
C LYS A 1031 -40.27 -2.79 -0.83
N VAL A 1032 -39.73 -3.48 -1.83
CA VAL A 1032 -38.98 -2.85 -2.95
C VAL A 1032 -39.84 -1.83 -3.71
N GLY A 1033 -41.15 -2.04 -3.76
CA GLY A 1033 -42.07 -1.13 -4.44
C GLY A 1033 -42.40 0.17 -3.70
N LYS A 1034 -41.95 0.34 -2.45
CA LYS A 1034 -42.18 1.55 -1.66
C LYS A 1034 -41.30 2.70 -2.17
N LYS A 1035 -41.85 3.92 -2.24
CA LYS A 1035 -41.13 5.12 -2.71
C LYS A 1035 -39.77 5.37 -2.06
N LYS A 1036 -39.58 5.00 -0.78
CA LYS A 1036 -38.29 5.15 -0.08
C LYS A 1036 -37.17 4.27 -0.64
N ASN A 1037 -37.51 3.23 -1.39
CA ASN A 1037 -36.60 2.28 -2.01
C ASN A 1037 -36.47 2.54 -3.53
N TRP A 1038 -37.05 3.64 -4.03
CA TRP A 1038 -36.89 4.02 -5.44
C TRP A 1038 -35.48 4.57 -5.69
N ILE A 1039 -34.93 4.29 -6.85
CA ILE A 1039 -33.62 4.77 -7.27
C ILE A 1039 -33.81 6.17 -7.86
N LYS A 1040 -33.65 7.19 -7.00
CA LYS A 1040 -33.95 8.60 -7.30
C LYS A 1040 -35.43 8.75 -7.71
N ASP A 1041 -35.67 9.05 -8.99
CA ASP A 1041 -36.96 9.28 -9.64
C ASP A 1041 -37.57 8.01 -10.23
N TYR A 1042 -36.83 6.90 -10.31
CA TYR A 1042 -37.32 5.64 -10.87
C TYR A 1042 -37.62 4.59 -9.80
N GLY A 1043 -38.81 3.99 -9.87
CA GLY A 1043 -39.13 2.76 -9.14
C GLY A 1043 -40.56 2.32 -9.41
N VAL A 1044 -40.80 1.01 -9.48
CA VAL A 1044 -42.11 0.42 -9.79
C VAL A 1044 -42.79 0.01 -8.50
N ARG A 1045 -44.10 0.20 -8.37
CA ARG A 1045 -44.85 -0.32 -7.23
C ARG A 1045 -44.99 -1.83 -7.36
N VAL A 1046 -44.83 -2.55 -6.26
CA VAL A 1046 -44.87 -4.01 -6.25
C VAL A 1046 -45.96 -4.44 -5.28
N GLY A 1047 -46.83 -5.35 -5.72
CA GLY A 1047 -47.76 -6.09 -4.89
C GLY A 1047 -47.43 -7.57 -4.93
N VAL A 1048 -47.51 -8.28 -3.81
CA VAL A 1048 -47.29 -9.73 -3.77
C VAL A 1048 -48.52 -10.42 -3.25
N THR A 1049 -49.03 -11.41 -3.98
CA THR A 1049 -50.16 -12.25 -3.55
C THR A 1049 -49.68 -13.68 -3.42
N ILE A 1050 -49.91 -14.30 -2.27
CA ILE A 1050 -49.69 -15.74 -2.07
C ILE A 1050 -51.03 -16.45 -2.34
N CYS A 1051 -51.01 -17.42 -3.27
CA CYS A 1051 -52.20 -18.15 -3.73
C CYS A 1051 -52.07 -19.64 -3.47
#